data_AF-A0AA88XGN5-F1
#
_entry.id   AF-A0AA88XGN5-F1
#
_cell.length_a   1.000
_cell.length_b   1.000
_cell.length_c   1.000
_cell.angle_alpha   90.00
_cell.angle_beta   90.00
_cell.angle_gamma   90.00
#
_symmetry.space_group_name_H-M   'P 1'
#
loop_
_entity.id
_entity.type
_entity.pdbx_description
1 polymer ?
#
loop_
_entity_poly.entity_id
_entity_poly.type
_entity_poly.pdbx_seq_one_letter_code
_entity_poly.pdbx_strand_id
1 'polypeptide(L)'
;MFGSTDIIGHKASPQRTGNLRQRGPLPTHHFVANEIKAKNPSPMILFPYEAIMSNEGITYDAYTMDRWTDPERTDYMMQQSAWVSGRPWDKILSMGSNMRQIVSGPDGNPGGVFTGKSGVRVGIRGSSEPVMTDFGDLYANFNYNGNGGTMEVPLVRGSALLTHIFNNANPVVTPFCLSTFNGQHTNFDCPKENTMLDAGSGHASATCNDGQLHLVLDNTKKIPDVTKIQWAASSTSKWRSGDHGMRTCNANTCRLTNNGKRVEVTVPNAHGTMAFAFNYIGHYLTPPDWINKPEEVTCHGRRSEDKSERGVDEMTMHAICDGNQNLKIVVHLGNNNIHDIKKFQYGVQPQSVWGHGYLPPMYGCTPDKCSIQGHLAYINVHAPARSVRLVVNIIGYTTLPFINPFNHPYDITCGGSDVTEAIHGHTPPPLDNGQQPHQHTTQHVQHTHAHTQPPHVHTQPPPVHTQPPPVHTQPHVQTNPPSGPSNPGSKFIMELNEPGSNLPGQTRKFVLYFQHDVIPHVNQADNSISFTSKNGGSYNGFMQLGYLGAGPRGDHSNDTFLDNYLGVYSYKPKASYCVNNGRALVSFDWHPNNQFPYRSPGKLLMVTMPHHSYNMMGRFGSHLKNTVYGFKGYEGGSWLLDMEAPRAALEPDPSGVQMIKSNSQHLQEILQAIDRDAAQANLEQYCRYSDSYNTGKGIGFTARLASISRAFGTNHYHALDGKIKNCLELWLRVDDSIPEKWKFHYDSVWGGLYLRATDGDPQFYTDYGFPFYNDHHFHLGYFLYALAYYVRHDKSWAQRNKHRIYALARDVGNPSNKDRFFPVALNCYHALAALGDAYGDPILRATGQVMLAMETASVREYWHVRDHNYNQFPPVLQEYGAVGMIAESSFYAYTLNWGCDPNVFPMRHGCLVGIQVIPITAASKYWMDKDWAKHILKTCDYAINPNHAQEYGKTNPGDMKQLTTGWKAFCHAAMAPYDTAHQTAAANYVKNTNSRQLVGGTGVASTLLFIYAHT
;
A
#
# COMPACT_ATOMS: atom_id res chain seq x y z
N MET A 1 34.34 -8.28 -16.56
CA MET A 1 34.26 -6.81 -16.48
C MET A 1 32.80 -6.29 -16.46
N PHE A 2 32.00 -6.66 -15.46
CA PHE A 2 31.05 -7.82 -15.47
C PHE A 2 31.42 -8.95 -16.46
N GLY A 3 31.41 -10.20 -16.01
CA GLY A 3 32.06 -11.30 -16.73
C GLY A 3 31.38 -11.64 -18.07
N SER A 4 32.10 -11.50 -19.17
CA SER A 4 31.90 -12.39 -20.31
C SER A 4 32.29 -13.80 -19.84
N THR A 5 31.30 -14.61 -19.49
CA THR A 5 31.47 -16.05 -19.41
C THR A 5 31.01 -16.63 -20.73
N ASP A 6 31.88 -17.39 -21.40
CA ASP A 6 31.67 -17.83 -22.79
C ASP A 6 30.53 -18.86 -22.97
N ILE A 7 29.82 -19.15 -21.87
CA ILE A 7 28.60 -19.96 -21.79
C ILE A 7 27.38 -19.17 -22.30
N ILE A 8 27.37 -17.84 -22.17
CA ILE A 8 26.18 -17.00 -22.44
C ILE A 8 26.02 -16.66 -23.94
N GLY A 9 27.09 -16.71 -24.74
CA GLY A 9 27.06 -16.36 -26.17
C GLY A 9 26.12 -17.19 -27.05
N HIS A 10 25.59 -18.31 -26.54
CA HIS A 10 24.74 -19.25 -27.28
C HIS A 10 23.42 -19.61 -26.56
N LYS A 11 23.04 -18.92 -25.48
CA LYS A 11 21.77 -19.15 -24.77
C LYS A 11 21.08 -17.82 -24.45
N ALA A 12 19.76 -17.78 -24.67
CA ALA A 12 18.91 -16.60 -24.57
C ALA A 12 19.29 -15.44 -25.53
N SER A 13 18.88 -15.57 -26.79
CA SER A 13 18.16 -14.41 -27.37
C SER A 13 16.82 -14.32 -26.64
N PRO A 14 16.35 -13.15 -26.18
CA PRO A 14 15.05 -13.03 -25.52
C PRO A 14 13.91 -13.17 -26.54
N GLN A 15 13.61 -14.40 -26.95
CA GLN A 15 12.40 -14.74 -27.71
C GLN A 15 11.19 -14.65 -26.79
N ARG A 16 10.67 -13.43 -26.60
CA ARG A 16 9.48 -13.13 -25.77
C ARG A 16 8.17 -13.48 -26.50
N THR A 17 8.06 -14.74 -26.89
CA THR A 17 6.84 -15.36 -27.45
C THR A 17 6.67 -16.73 -26.80
N GLY A 18 5.75 -16.83 -25.83
CA GLY A 18 5.55 -18.04 -25.05
C GLY A 18 4.42 -17.93 -24.03
N ASN A 19 4.07 -19.05 -23.39
CA ASN A 19 3.02 -19.10 -22.38
C ASN A 19 3.43 -18.33 -21.11
N LEU A 20 2.53 -17.50 -20.58
CA LEU A 20 2.77 -16.52 -19.51
C LEU A 20 3.17 -17.09 -18.12
N ARG A 21 3.39 -18.40 -18.00
CA ARG A 21 3.67 -19.09 -16.73
C ARG A 21 5.10 -19.65 -16.68
N GLN A 22 5.97 -19.00 -15.89
CA GLN A 22 6.50 -19.69 -14.69
C GLN A 22 7.15 -18.79 -13.62
N ARG A 23 7.62 -17.56 -13.93
CA ARG A 23 7.96 -16.51 -12.93
C ARG A 23 8.20 -15.13 -13.56
N GLY A 24 7.77 -14.08 -12.86
CA GLY A 24 8.29 -12.70 -12.92
C GLY A 24 7.68 -11.72 -13.95
N PRO A 25 7.98 -10.41 -13.80
CA PRO A 25 7.25 -9.32 -14.45
C PRO A 25 7.76 -9.03 -15.87
N LEU A 26 6.86 -8.95 -16.84
CA LEU A 26 7.22 -8.50 -18.19
C LEU A 26 7.66 -7.03 -18.15
N PRO A 27 8.89 -6.66 -18.56
CA PRO A 27 9.32 -5.26 -18.62
C PRO A 27 8.81 -4.61 -19.91
N THR A 28 7.49 -4.68 -20.07
CA THR A 28 6.66 -3.80 -20.88
C THR A 28 5.90 -2.92 -19.89
N HIS A 29 6.54 -1.82 -19.45
CA HIS A 29 5.88 -0.82 -18.61
C HIS A 29 4.55 -0.44 -19.27
N HIS A 30 3.43 -0.84 -18.66
CA HIS A 30 2.04 -0.62 -19.10
C HIS A 30 1.61 -1.31 -20.42
N PHE A 31 1.86 -2.61 -20.57
CA PHE A 31 1.01 -3.47 -21.43
C PHE A 31 0.60 -4.81 -20.81
N VAL A 32 1.36 -5.34 -19.86
CA VAL A 32 1.03 -6.60 -19.18
C VAL A 32 1.38 -6.51 -17.70
N ALA A 33 0.36 -6.37 -16.84
CA ALA A 33 0.48 -6.80 -15.45
C ALA A 33 0.49 -8.34 -15.44
N ASN A 34 1.54 -8.95 -14.90
CA ASN A 34 1.77 -10.39 -15.05
C ASN A 34 2.09 -11.06 -13.71
N GLU A 35 1.11 -11.09 -12.80
CA GLU A 35 1.14 -11.90 -11.57
C GLU A 35 0.21 -13.12 -11.67
N ILE A 36 0.77 -14.33 -11.55
CA ILE A 36 -0.01 -15.56 -11.34
C ILE A 36 0.58 -16.36 -10.16
N LYS A 37 0.36 -15.85 -8.94
CA LYS A 37 -0.32 -16.59 -7.83
C LYS A 37 -0.21 -15.87 -6.47
N ALA A 38 -1.31 -15.22 -6.08
CA ALA A 38 -1.72 -14.85 -4.72
C ALA A 38 -0.69 -14.11 -3.82
N LYS A 39 -1.02 -12.97 -3.22
CA LYS A 39 -2.30 -12.71 -2.54
C LYS A 39 -2.54 -11.19 -2.42
N ASN A 40 -2.92 -10.55 -3.54
CA ASN A 40 -3.26 -9.12 -3.72
C ASN A 40 -2.00 -8.23 -3.98
N PRO A 41 -1.87 -7.48 -5.12
CA PRO A 41 -2.39 -6.08 -5.31
C PRO A 41 -2.98 -5.75 -6.73
N SER A 42 -3.26 -4.47 -7.09
CA SER A 42 -3.83 -4.03 -8.41
C SER A 42 -3.71 -2.50 -8.79
N PRO A 43 -3.38 -2.11 -10.07
CA PRO A 43 -3.32 -0.70 -10.60
C PRO A 43 -3.98 -0.33 -11.99
N MET A 44 -4.28 0.96 -12.21
CA MET A 44 -4.75 1.74 -13.42
C MET A 44 -6.04 1.40 -14.19
N ILE A 45 -6.86 2.45 -14.46
CA ILE A 45 -7.78 2.50 -15.61
C ILE A 45 -7.75 3.89 -16.31
N LEU A 46 -7.04 3.97 -17.43
CA LEU A 46 -7.72 4.36 -18.69
C LEU A 46 -8.34 3.09 -19.29
N PHE A 47 -9.15 3.21 -20.34
CA PHE A 47 -9.80 2.07 -20.99
C PHE A 47 -9.03 1.57 -22.23
N PRO A 48 -8.28 0.44 -22.15
CA PRO A 48 -7.53 -0.08 -21.01
C PRO A 48 -6.12 0.54 -20.95
N TYR A 49 -5.60 0.72 -19.73
CA TYR A 49 -4.16 0.84 -19.46
C TYR A 49 -3.65 -0.47 -18.86
N GLU A 50 -4.41 -1.03 -17.91
CA GLU A 50 -4.39 -2.44 -17.51
C GLU A 50 -5.61 -3.16 -18.12
N ALA A 51 -5.46 -4.46 -18.41
CA ALA A 51 -6.58 -5.37 -18.70
C ALA A 51 -6.29 -6.76 -18.11
N ILE A 52 -7.27 -7.38 -17.46
CA ILE A 52 -7.08 -8.68 -16.81
C ILE A 52 -7.21 -9.78 -17.88
N MET A 53 -6.09 -10.44 -18.19
CA MET A 53 -6.03 -11.46 -19.23
C MET A 53 -6.01 -12.87 -18.63
N SER A 54 -6.92 -13.74 -19.05
CA SER A 54 -7.13 -15.08 -18.48
C SER A 54 -7.59 -16.10 -19.53
N ASN A 55 -7.58 -17.38 -19.22
CA ASN A 55 -8.21 -18.41 -20.06
C ASN A 55 -9.74 -18.27 -20.22
N GLU A 56 -10.40 -17.36 -19.51
CA GLU A 56 -11.81 -17.01 -19.72
C GLU A 56 -11.99 -15.86 -20.74
N GLY A 57 -10.89 -15.26 -21.21
CA GLY A 57 -10.84 -14.09 -22.08
C GLY A 57 -10.12 -12.90 -21.46
N ILE A 58 -10.31 -11.72 -22.05
CA ILE A 58 -9.81 -10.44 -21.56
C ILE A 58 -10.93 -9.66 -20.89
N THR A 59 -10.75 -9.26 -19.62
CA THR A 59 -11.68 -8.41 -18.88
C THR A 59 -11.23 -6.96 -18.95
N TYR A 60 -12.09 -6.11 -19.51
CA TYR A 60 -11.99 -4.66 -19.44
C TYR A 60 -12.92 -4.17 -18.33
N ASP A 61 -12.38 -3.88 -17.16
CA ASP A 61 -13.15 -3.14 -16.16
C ASP A 61 -13.33 -1.69 -16.64
N ALA A 62 -14.48 -1.11 -16.31
CA ALA A 62 -14.57 0.32 -16.13
C ALA A 62 -14.69 0.55 -14.62
N TYR A 63 -14.33 1.72 -14.11
CA TYR A 63 -14.76 2.14 -12.78
C TYR A 63 -15.27 3.57 -12.87
N THR A 64 -16.49 3.82 -12.36
CA THR A 64 -16.83 5.17 -11.93
C THR A 64 -16.07 5.47 -10.66
N MET A 65 -15.40 6.62 -10.67
CA MET A 65 -14.52 7.06 -9.60
C MET A 65 -15.25 7.36 -8.29
N ASP A 66 -16.56 7.51 -8.35
CA ASP A 66 -17.48 7.69 -7.23
C ASP A 66 -17.41 6.54 -6.22
N ARG A 67 -17.00 5.34 -6.68
CA ARG A 67 -16.66 4.19 -5.82
C ARG A 67 -15.45 4.46 -4.90
N TRP A 68 -14.62 5.46 -5.18
CA TRP A 68 -13.48 5.87 -4.34
C TRP A 68 -13.75 7.16 -3.55
N THR A 69 -14.78 7.92 -3.93
CA THR A 69 -15.35 8.98 -3.07
C THR A 69 -16.38 8.46 -2.07
N ASP A 70 -16.68 7.16 -2.11
CA ASP A 70 -17.60 6.49 -1.20
C ASP A 70 -17.19 6.73 0.27
N PRO A 71 -18.01 7.42 1.09
CA PRO A 71 -17.72 7.70 2.49
C PRO A 71 -17.71 6.43 3.36
N GLU A 72 -18.06 5.26 2.83
CA GLU A 72 -18.00 3.97 3.51
C GLU A 72 -16.71 3.19 3.16
N ARG A 73 -16.13 3.35 1.97
CA ARG A 73 -14.96 2.57 1.47
C ARG A 73 -13.67 2.73 2.29
N THR A 74 -12.91 1.66 2.48
CA THR A 74 -11.62 1.70 3.21
C THR A 74 -10.53 0.83 2.60
N ASP A 75 -9.73 1.43 1.73
CA ASP A 75 -8.46 0.87 1.32
C ASP A 75 -7.43 0.97 2.46
N TYR A 76 -6.39 0.13 2.41
CA TYR A 76 -5.22 0.18 3.31
C TYR A 76 -4.29 1.36 2.94
N MET A 77 -4.83 2.57 2.99
CA MET A 77 -4.04 3.75 3.36
C MET A 77 -3.45 3.52 4.76
N MET A 78 -2.29 4.09 5.09
CA MET A 78 -1.90 4.22 6.50
C MET A 78 -2.82 5.26 7.14
N GLN A 79 -3.87 4.80 7.82
CA GLN A 79 -4.98 5.65 8.25
C GLN A 79 -4.64 6.47 9.50
N GLN A 80 -3.81 7.50 9.32
CA GLN A 80 -3.70 8.62 10.24
C GLN A 80 -4.57 9.76 9.74
N SER A 81 -5.65 10.06 10.47
CA SER A 81 -6.50 11.22 10.24
C SER A 81 -5.67 12.48 10.03
N ALA A 82 -6.22 13.46 9.34
CA ALA A 82 -5.58 14.77 9.21
C ALA A 82 -5.45 15.52 10.55
N TRP A 83 -5.84 14.99 11.71
CA TRP A 83 -5.90 15.77 12.96
C TRP A 83 -5.33 15.05 14.19
N VAL A 84 -5.27 13.71 14.20
CA VAL A 84 -4.81 12.91 15.34
C VAL A 84 -4.13 11.63 14.82
N SER A 85 -2.98 11.28 15.40
CA SER A 85 -2.29 10.03 15.08
C SER A 85 -3.18 8.81 15.34
N GLY A 86 -3.10 7.80 14.46
CA GLY A 86 -3.86 6.54 14.54
C GLY A 86 -5.37 6.62 14.25
N ARG A 87 -6.03 7.76 14.51
CA ARG A 87 -7.48 7.90 14.29
C ARG A 87 -7.88 7.77 12.82
N PRO A 88 -9.10 7.27 12.50
CA PRO A 88 -9.59 7.25 11.13
C PRO A 88 -9.88 8.69 10.65
N TRP A 89 -9.83 8.92 9.35
CA TRP A 89 -10.18 10.23 8.79
C TRP A 89 -11.68 10.54 8.97
N ASP A 90 -11.98 11.77 9.36
CA ASP A 90 -13.16 12.46 8.83
C ASP A 90 -12.99 12.52 7.30
N LYS A 91 -13.68 11.63 6.57
CA LYS A 91 -13.48 11.51 5.12
C LYS A 91 -13.95 12.76 4.39
N ILE A 92 -13.21 13.12 3.35
CA ILE A 92 -13.63 14.16 2.39
C ILE A 92 -14.86 13.65 1.63
N LEU A 93 -16.05 14.05 2.07
CA LEU A 93 -17.35 13.57 1.57
C LEU A 93 -17.67 13.99 0.12
N SER A 94 -16.84 14.82 -0.51
CA SER A 94 -16.96 15.21 -1.92
C SER A 94 -15.60 15.60 -2.51
N MET A 95 -15.25 14.97 -3.63
CA MET A 95 -14.08 15.33 -4.44
C MET A 95 -14.39 16.36 -5.55
N GLY A 96 -15.55 17.03 -5.51
CA GLY A 96 -15.98 17.89 -6.62
C GLY A 96 -16.28 17.10 -7.90
N SER A 97 -16.65 17.80 -8.98
CA SER A 97 -17.21 17.19 -10.21
C SER A 97 -16.24 17.02 -11.37
N ASN A 98 -15.06 17.65 -11.36
CA ASN A 98 -14.37 18.03 -12.59
C ASN A 98 -13.10 17.23 -12.95
N MET A 99 -12.63 16.32 -12.09
CA MET A 99 -11.63 15.27 -12.39
C MET A 99 -11.51 14.33 -11.19
N ARG A 100 -11.26 13.04 -11.43
CA ARG A 100 -11.19 12.01 -10.38
C ARG A 100 -10.29 10.84 -10.82
N GLN A 101 -9.35 10.37 -9.98
CA GLN A 101 -8.41 9.26 -10.25
C GLN A 101 -7.80 8.70 -8.91
N ILE A 102 -8.12 7.46 -8.47
CA ILE A 102 -7.59 6.77 -7.24
C ILE A 102 -7.30 5.23 -7.43
N VAL A 103 -6.03 4.74 -7.28
CA VAL A 103 -5.39 3.42 -6.85
C VAL A 103 -3.82 3.37 -7.04
N SER A 104 -3.03 2.86 -6.07
CA SER A 104 -1.66 2.25 -6.16
C SER A 104 -0.52 2.86 -7.02
N GLY A 105 0.56 3.30 -6.35
CA GLY A 105 1.90 3.46 -6.96
C GLY A 105 2.70 2.14 -6.93
N PRO A 106 4.03 2.15 -7.19
CA PRO A 106 4.87 0.93 -7.13
C PRO A 106 4.84 0.25 -5.75
N ASP A 107 4.87 1.05 -4.68
CA ASP A 107 4.63 0.61 -3.29
C ASP A 107 3.13 0.45 -2.96
N GLY A 108 2.32 0.09 -3.95
CA GLY A 108 0.89 -0.16 -3.76
C GLY A 108 0.70 -1.23 -2.69
N ASN A 109 0.07 -0.85 -1.56
CA ASN A 109 -0.19 -1.80 -0.47
C ASN A 109 -0.79 -3.10 -1.04
N PRO A 110 -0.32 -4.28 -0.59
CA PRO A 110 -0.79 -5.55 -1.13
C PRO A 110 -2.31 -5.67 -1.06
N GLY A 111 -2.97 -5.23 0.01
CA GLY A 111 -4.40 -5.46 0.24
C GLY A 111 -5.43 -4.88 -0.76
N GLY A 112 -5.03 -4.10 -1.78
CA GLY A 112 -5.96 -3.53 -2.78
C GLY A 112 -6.16 -4.45 -3.99
N VAL A 113 -7.40 -4.88 -4.26
CA VAL A 113 -7.70 -5.92 -5.28
C VAL A 113 -8.75 -5.48 -6.29
N PHE A 114 -8.42 -5.48 -7.58
CA PHE A 114 -9.39 -5.56 -8.65
C PHE A 114 -9.99 -6.96 -8.73
N THR A 115 -11.30 -7.03 -8.90
CA THR A 115 -12.06 -8.29 -8.78
C THR A 115 -12.78 -8.70 -10.07
N GLY A 116 -12.65 -7.90 -11.15
CA GLY A 116 -13.38 -8.11 -12.41
C GLY A 116 -14.90 -7.86 -12.28
N LYS A 117 -15.30 -6.95 -11.39
CA LYS A 117 -16.70 -6.82 -10.90
C LYS A 117 -17.40 -5.53 -11.29
N SER A 118 -17.01 -4.86 -12.39
CA SER A 118 -17.85 -3.82 -12.97
C SER A 118 -17.61 -3.55 -14.46
N GLY A 119 -17.10 -4.58 -15.14
CA GLY A 119 -16.58 -4.51 -16.51
C GLY A 119 -17.29 -5.39 -17.51
N VAL A 120 -16.67 -5.47 -18.68
CA VAL A 120 -17.05 -6.35 -19.79
C VAL A 120 -15.88 -7.26 -20.09
N ARG A 121 -16.07 -8.57 -19.96
CA ARG A 121 -15.13 -9.56 -20.49
C ARG A 121 -15.49 -9.91 -21.92
N VAL A 122 -14.48 -10.06 -22.78
CA VAL A 122 -14.60 -10.55 -24.15
C VAL A 122 -13.69 -11.77 -24.34
N GLY A 123 -14.20 -12.82 -24.98
CA GLY A 123 -13.48 -14.07 -25.19
C GLY A 123 -14.15 -14.99 -26.22
N ILE A 124 -13.71 -16.25 -26.22
CA ILE A 124 -14.25 -17.32 -27.07
C ILE A 124 -14.53 -18.57 -26.22
N ARG A 125 -15.54 -19.36 -26.59
CA ARG A 125 -15.88 -20.59 -25.84
C ARG A 125 -14.73 -21.59 -25.90
N GLY A 126 -14.28 -22.05 -24.73
CA GLY A 126 -13.15 -22.97 -24.60
C GLY A 126 -11.77 -22.33 -24.82
N SER A 127 -11.64 -21.03 -24.56
CA SER A 127 -10.39 -20.30 -24.76
C SER A 127 -9.20 -20.88 -23.97
N SER A 128 -8.03 -20.85 -24.60
CA SER A 128 -6.73 -21.05 -23.98
C SER A 128 -6.37 -19.86 -23.08
N GLU A 129 -5.32 -20.04 -22.27
CA GLU A 129 -4.53 -18.91 -21.78
C GLU A 129 -4.05 -18.05 -22.97
N PRO A 130 -3.91 -16.72 -22.79
CA PRO A 130 -3.42 -15.84 -23.84
C PRO A 130 -1.92 -16.06 -24.12
N VAL A 131 -1.54 -15.93 -25.39
CA VAL A 131 -0.15 -15.91 -25.84
C VAL A 131 0.17 -14.53 -26.40
N MET A 132 1.19 -13.85 -25.87
CA MET A 132 1.74 -12.65 -26.50
C MET A 132 2.43 -13.05 -27.81
N THR A 133 2.06 -12.38 -28.90
CA THR A 133 2.54 -12.65 -30.26
C THR A 133 3.43 -11.55 -30.82
N ASP A 134 3.24 -10.30 -30.37
CA ASP A 134 4.07 -9.15 -30.73
C ASP A 134 3.96 -8.04 -29.66
N PHE A 135 4.92 -7.13 -29.58
CA PHE A 135 4.88 -5.96 -28.71
C PHE A 135 5.80 -4.83 -29.19
N GLY A 136 5.50 -3.61 -28.76
CA GLY A 136 6.35 -2.44 -29.00
C GLY A 136 6.00 -1.27 -28.08
N ASP A 137 6.61 -0.12 -28.34
CA ASP A 137 6.60 1.07 -27.46
C ASP A 137 5.19 1.51 -27.00
N LEU A 138 4.18 1.29 -27.86
CA LEU A 138 2.79 1.71 -27.67
C LEU A 138 1.76 0.60 -27.96
N TYR A 139 2.17 -0.69 -28.01
CA TYR A 139 1.24 -1.80 -28.23
C TYR A 139 1.69 -3.17 -27.72
N ALA A 140 0.74 -4.09 -27.57
CA ALA A 140 0.97 -5.53 -27.44
C ALA A 140 -0.16 -6.34 -28.12
N ASN A 141 0.19 -7.35 -28.90
CA ASN A 141 -0.77 -8.22 -29.60
C ASN A 141 -0.84 -9.59 -28.94
N PHE A 142 -2.04 -10.01 -28.56
CA PHE A 142 -2.30 -11.32 -27.95
C PHE A 142 -3.13 -12.20 -28.86
N ASN A 143 -2.92 -13.51 -28.78
CA ASN A 143 -3.79 -14.50 -29.44
C ASN A 143 -4.36 -15.48 -28.40
N TYR A 144 -5.66 -15.75 -28.54
CA TYR A 144 -6.42 -16.76 -27.81
C TYR A 144 -6.88 -17.85 -28.77
N ASN A 145 -6.77 -19.12 -28.38
CA ASN A 145 -7.20 -20.26 -29.20
C ASN A 145 -8.35 -20.98 -28.50
N GLY A 146 -9.43 -21.31 -29.21
CA GLY A 146 -10.61 -21.95 -28.64
C GLY A 146 -11.15 -23.07 -29.54
N ASN A 147 -12.46 -23.35 -29.46
CA ASN A 147 -13.14 -24.42 -30.18
C ASN A 147 -13.06 -24.30 -31.72
N GLY A 148 -11.92 -24.66 -32.33
CA GLY A 148 -11.70 -24.65 -33.78
C GLY A 148 -11.35 -23.29 -34.40
N GLY A 149 -11.08 -22.26 -33.59
CA GLY A 149 -10.81 -20.90 -34.06
C GLY A 149 -10.07 -20.05 -33.03
N THR A 150 -9.77 -18.79 -33.39
CA THR A 150 -8.92 -17.89 -32.60
C THR A 150 -9.51 -16.48 -32.44
N MET A 151 -8.96 -15.73 -31.48
CA MET A 151 -9.21 -14.30 -31.26
C MET A 151 -7.88 -13.57 -31.05
N GLU A 152 -7.47 -12.74 -32.00
CA GLU A 152 -6.36 -11.79 -31.82
C GLU A 152 -6.88 -10.51 -31.14
N VAL A 153 -6.11 -9.98 -30.19
CA VAL A 153 -6.39 -8.73 -29.49
C VAL A 153 -5.17 -7.80 -29.63
N PRO A 154 -5.16 -6.88 -30.62
CA PRO A 154 -4.19 -5.80 -30.70
C PRO A 154 -4.50 -4.71 -29.66
N LEU A 155 -3.87 -4.78 -28.49
CA LEU A 155 -3.98 -3.75 -27.46
C LEU A 155 -3.05 -2.57 -27.78
N VAL A 156 -3.63 -1.38 -27.88
CA VAL A 156 -2.92 -0.11 -28.07
C VAL A 156 -3.37 0.91 -27.04
N ARG A 157 -2.41 1.57 -26.40
CA ARG A 157 -2.67 2.63 -25.41
C ARG A 157 -3.48 3.79 -26.02
N GLY A 158 -4.51 4.20 -25.31
CA GLY A 158 -5.39 5.31 -25.69
C GLY A 158 -6.41 4.98 -26.79
N SER A 159 -6.60 3.71 -27.16
CA SER A 159 -7.62 3.34 -28.17
C SER A 159 -9.03 3.62 -27.65
N ALA A 160 -9.82 4.44 -28.35
CA ALA A 160 -11.22 4.69 -27.96
C ALA A 160 -12.16 3.49 -28.25
N LEU A 161 -11.72 2.55 -29.10
CA LEU A 161 -12.45 1.35 -29.50
C LEU A 161 -11.54 0.11 -29.39
N LEU A 162 -11.93 -0.85 -28.55
CA LEU A 162 -11.11 -2.01 -28.22
C LEU A 162 -11.40 -3.14 -29.20
N THR A 163 -10.42 -3.41 -30.06
CA THR A 163 -10.60 -4.24 -31.26
C THR A 163 -10.20 -5.68 -31.00
N HIS A 164 -11.06 -6.60 -31.38
CA HIS A 164 -10.90 -8.05 -31.28
C HIS A 164 -11.09 -8.64 -32.67
N ILE A 165 -10.18 -9.48 -33.14
CA ILE A 165 -10.19 -10.04 -34.49
C ILE A 165 -10.44 -11.55 -34.38
N PHE A 166 -11.63 -11.99 -34.77
CA PHE A 166 -12.05 -13.38 -34.66
C PHE A 166 -11.86 -14.13 -35.98
N ASN A 167 -11.27 -15.31 -35.89
CA ASN A 167 -11.07 -16.23 -37.01
C ASN A 167 -11.70 -17.58 -36.66
N ASN A 168 -12.76 -17.96 -37.38
CA ASN A 168 -13.56 -19.16 -37.15
C ASN A 168 -14.06 -19.38 -35.70
N ALA A 169 -14.29 -18.30 -34.94
CA ALA A 169 -14.68 -18.36 -33.53
C ALA A 169 -15.83 -17.41 -33.20
N ASN A 170 -16.83 -17.90 -32.48
CA ASN A 170 -17.97 -17.09 -32.02
C ASN A 170 -17.61 -16.29 -30.76
N PRO A 171 -17.77 -14.94 -30.76
CA PRO A 171 -17.52 -14.10 -29.60
C PRO A 171 -18.44 -14.46 -28.42
N VAL A 172 -17.87 -14.44 -27.22
CA VAL A 172 -18.57 -14.54 -25.94
C VAL A 172 -18.24 -13.28 -25.14
N VAL A 173 -19.28 -12.63 -24.62
CA VAL A 173 -19.18 -11.42 -23.82
C VAL A 173 -19.81 -11.69 -22.45
N THR A 174 -19.08 -11.44 -21.37
CA THR A 174 -19.58 -11.60 -19.98
C THR A 174 -19.56 -10.23 -19.30
N PRO A 175 -20.66 -9.46 -19.38
CA PRO A 175 -20.82 -8.17 -18.70
C PRO A 175 -21.22 -8.38 -17.22
N PHE A 176 -20.58 -7.64 -16.31
CA PHE A 176 -20.92 -7.71 -14.89
C PHE A 176 -22.26 -7.00 -14.59
N CYS A 177 -23.19 -7.68 -13.91
CA CYS A 177 -24.46 -7.10 -13.43
C CYS A 177 -25.23 -6.31 -14.51
N LEU A 178 -25.35 -6.91 -15.70
CA LEU A 178 -26.10 -6.38 -16.84
C LEU A 178 -27.57 -6.14 -16.46
N SER A 179 -28.05 -4.92 -16.69
CA SER A 179 -29.45 -4.54 -16.47
C SER A 179 -30.28 -4.53 -17.73
N THR A 180 -29.74 -4.02 -18.84
CA THR A 180 -30.42 -4.01 -20.14
C THR A 180 -29.46 -4.33 -21.28
N PHE A 181 -30.01 -4.94 -22.33
CA PHE A 181 -29.35 -5.23 -23.60
C PHE A 181 -30.25 -4.73 -24.74
N ASN A 182 -29.79 -3.75 -25.51
CA ASN A 182 -30.61 -2.99 -26.47
C ASN A 182 -31.94 -2.50 -25.86
N GLY A 183 -31.89 -2.00 -24.62
CA GLY A 183 -33.06 -1.52 -23.86
C GLY A 183 -34.02 -2.62 -23.36
N GLN A 184 -33.77 -3.89 -23.66
CA GLN A 184 -34.52 -5.02 -23.10
C GLN A 184 -33.93 -5.43 -21.75
N HIS A 185 -34.78 -5.63 -20.74
CA HIS A 185 -34.33 -5.99 -19.39
C HIS A 185 -33.67 -7.39 -19.35
N THR A 186 -32.58 -7.52 -18.59
CA THR A 186 -31.85 -8.78 -18.41
C THR A 186 -31.79 -9.20 -16.95
N ASN A 187 -32.11 -10.45 -16.66
CA ASN A 187 -32.00 -11.02 -15.32
C ASN A 187 -30.62 -11.68 -15.16
N PHE A 188 -29.55 -10.87 -15.15
CA PHE A 188 -28.21 -11.37 -14.84
C PHE A 188 -27.97 -11.31 -13.34
N ASP A 189 -27.36 -12.36 -12.79
CA ASP A 189 -27.01 -12.38 -11.38
C ASP A 189 -26.04 -11.24 -11.07
N CYS A 190 -26.35 -10.48 -10.02
CA CYS A 190 -25.55 -9.35 -9.57
C CYS A 190 -24.94 -9.69 -8.20
N PRO A 191 -23.69 -10.21 -8.16
CA PRO A 191 -23.06 -10.59 -6.90
C PRO A 191 -22.94 -9.38 -5.98
N LYS A 192 -23.49 -9.47 -4.76
CA LYS A 192 -23.21 -8.48 -3.73
C LYS A 192 -21.72 -8.46 -3.43
N GLU A 193 -21.15 -7.27 -3.37
CA GLU A 193 -19.76 -7.10 -2.96
C GLU A 193 -19.64 -7.33 -1.45
N ASN A 194 -19.21 -8.55 -1.10
CA ASN A 194 -18.67 -8.87 0.20
C ASN A 194 -17.15 -8.94 0.07
N THR A 195 -16.45 -7.81 0.22
CA THR A 195 -14.99 -7.78 0.37
C THR A 195 -14.61 -7.60 1.85
N MET A 196 -13.35 -7.88 2.22
CA MET A 196 -12.87 -7.55 3.58
C MET A 196 -12.97 -6.04 3.84
N LEU A 197 -12.76 -5.23 2.78
CA LEU A 197 -12.83 -3.77 2.75
C LEU A 197 -14.26 -3.23 3.00
N ASP A 198 -15.29 -4.08 2.92
CA ASP A 198 -16.68 -3.69 3.12
C ASP A 198 -17.12 -3.60 4.58
N ALA A 199 -16.25 -3.97 5.53
CA ALA A 199 -16.45 -3.70 6.95
C ALA A 199 -16.08 -2.28 7.38
N GLY A 200 -15.43 -1.51 6.52
CA GLY A 200 -14.72 -0.31 6.94
C GLY A 200 -13.37 -0.65 7.59
N SER A 201 -12.86 0.29 8.37
CA SER A 201 -11.54 0.27 9.00
C SER A 201 -11.62 0.72 10.44
N GLY A 202 -10.86 0.05 11.31
CA GLY A 202 -10.87 0.27 12.74
C GLY A 202 -9.61 0.94 13.27
N HIS A 203 -9.80 2.03 14.01
CA HIS A 203 -8.80 2.55 14.93
C HIS A 203 -9.01 1.95 16.31
N ALA A 204 -8.01 1.22 16.80
CA ALA A 204 -7.92 0.88 18.21
C ALA A 204 -7.37 2.09 18.99
N SER A 205 -8.10 2.52 20.02
CA SER A 205 -7.59 3.42 21.05
C SER A 205 -8.00 2.92 22.43
N ALA A 206 -7.41 3.50 23.47
CA ALA A 206 -7.84 3.28 24.83
C ALA A 206 -7.67 4.53 25.68
N THR A 207 -8.54 4.70 26.67
CA THR A 207 -8.32 5.58 27.82
C THR A 207 -8.28 4.74 29.08
N CYS A 208 -7.59 5.21 30.12
CA CYS A 208 -7.53 4.49 31.38
C CYS A 208 -7.74 5.47 32.55
N ASN A 209 -8.84 5.28 33.28
CA ASN A 209 -9.29 6.13 34.38
C ASN A 209 -9.69 5.22 35.56
N ASP A 210 -9.40 5.61 36.80
CA ASP A 210 -9.89 4.91 38.00
C ASP A 210 -9.58 3.40 38.07
N GLY A 211 -8.52 2.93 37.39
CA GLY A 211 -8.19 1.50 37.27
C GLY A 211 -9.05 0.72 36.27
N GLN A 212 -9.83 1.41 35.43
CA GLN A 212 -10.55 0.82 34.30
C GLN A 212 -9.93 1.27 32.98
N LEU A 213 -9.57 0.30 32.15
CA LEU A 213 -9.07 0.47 30.80
C LEU A 213 -10.25 0.37 29.82
N HIS A 214 -10.65 1.51 29.25
CA HIS A 214 -11.71 1.59 28.26
C HIS A 214 -11.10 1.52 26.86
N LEU A 215 -11.11 0.33 26.26
CA LEU A 215 -10.74 0.14 24.86
C LEU A 215 -11.88 0.63 23.95
N VAL A 216 -11.53 1.30 22.87
CA VAL A 216 -12.45 1.80 21.86
C VAL A 216 -11.95 1.39 20.48
N LEU A 217 -12.78 0.65 19.75
CA LEU A 217 -12.63 0.43 18.32
C LEU A 217 -13.58 1.39 17.59
N ASP A 218 -13.02 2.48 17.05
CA ASP A 218 -13.75 3.38 16.15
C ASP A 218 -13.64 2.84 14.73
N ASN A 219 -14.75 2.33 14.20
CA ASN A 219 -14.85 1.74 12.87
C ASN A 219 -15.59 2.68 11.89
N THR A 220 -15.05 2.87 10.69
CA THR A 220 -15.59 3.85 9.73
C THR A 220 -16.93 3.46 9.09
N LYS A 221 -17.30 2.17 9.05
CA LYS A 221 -18.67 1.70 8.73
C LYS A 221 -19.40 1.18 9.97
N LYS A 222 -20.71 0.93 9.85
CA LYS A 222 -21.48 0.26 10.89
C LYS A 222 -21.09 -1.23 10.97
N ILE A 223 -20.76 -1.70 12.18
CA ILE A 223 -20.60 -3.12 12.49
C ILE A 223 -22.01 -3.72 12.67
N PRO A 224 -22.46 -4.64 11.79
CA PRO A 224 -23.81 -5.20 11.86
C PRO A 224 -23.94 -6.31 12.92
N ASP A 225 -22.83 -6.93 13.28
CA ASP A 225 -22.75 -8.06 14.22
C ASP A 225 -21.49 -7.89 15.10
N VAL A 226 -21.70 -7.56 16.38
CA VAL A 226 -20.59 -7.35 17.33
C VAL A 226 -19.83 -8.65 17.60
N THR A 227 -20.40 -9.83 17.35
CA THR A 227 -19.73 -11.13 17.59
C THR A 227 -18.63 -11.42 16.56
N LYS A 228 -18.54 -10.62 15.50
CA LYS A 228 -17.38 -10.61 14.59
C LYS A 228 -16.18 -9.85 15.14
N ILE A 229 -16.32 -9.13 16.25
CA ILE A 229 -15.23 -8.39 16.88
C ILE A 229 -14.59 -9.26 17.97
N GLN A 230 -13.27 -9.23 18.04
CA GLN A 230 -12.49 -9.72 19.18
C GLN A 230 -11.55 -8.62 19.66
N TRP A 231 -11.12 -8.71 20.91
CA TRP A 231 -10.15 -7.81 21.52
C TRP A 231 -9.19 -8.58 22.42
N ALA A 232 -7.97 -8.06 22.57
CA ALA A 232 -6.99 -8.55 23.53
C ALA A 232 -6.46 -7.36 24.33
N ALA A 233 -6.23 -7.53 25.63
CA ALA A 233 -5.54 -6.57 26.48
C ALA A 233 -4.85 -7.25 27.68
N SER A 234 -3.62 -6.85 27.99
CA SER A 234 -2.84 -7.27 29.17
C SER A 234 -1.81 -6.19 29.53
N SER A 235 -1.03 -6.36 30.61
CA SER A 235 0.17 -5.53 30.79
C SER A 235 1.20 -5.84 29.68
N THR A 236 2.03 -4.87 29.30
CA THR A 236 3.06 -5.05 28.25
C THR A 236 4.06 -6.16 28.60
N SER A 237 4.35 -6.36 29.89
CA SER A 237 5.15 -7.47 30.41
C SER A 237 4.52 -8.84 30.12
N LYS A 238 3.20 -8.98 30.33
CA LYS A 238 2.42 -10.20 30.08
C LYS A 238 2.26 -10.49 28.59
N TRP A 239 2.02 -9.44 27.80
CA TRP A 239 1.92 -9.51 26.34
C TRP A 239 3.20 -10.09 25.72
N ARG A 240 4.37 -9.59 26.16
CA ARG A 240 5.70 -10.10 25.73
C ARG A 240 6.00 -11.53 26.18
N SER A 241 5.29 -12.07 27.18
CA SER A 241 5.34 -13.49 27.57
C SER A 241 4.24 -14.35 26.92
N GLY A 242 3.45 -13.83 25.98
CA GLY A 242 2.45 -14.57 25.21
C GLY A 242 1.00 -14.49 25.74
N ASP A 243 0.74 -13.74 26.81
CA ASP A 243 -0.63 -13.50 27.32
C ASP A 243 -1.33 -12.40 26.51
N HIS A 244 -1.59 -12.72 25.24
CA HIS A 244 -2.27 -11.87 24.26
C HIS A 244 -3.46 -12.62 23.61
N GLY A 245 -4.29 -13.25 24.46
CA GLY A 245 -5.45 -14.03 24.01
C GLY A 245 -6.61 -13.15 23.52
N MET A 246 -7.00 -13.31 22.25
CA MET A 246 -8.16 -12.64 21.65
C MET A 246 -9.48 -13.17 22.23
N ARG A 247 -10.31 -12.27 22.76
CA ARG A 247 -11.62 -12.52 23.38
C ARG A 247 -12.72 -12.05 22.44
N THR A 248 -13.60 -12.95 22.00
CA THR A 248 -14.73 -12.60 21.13
C THR A 248 -15.78 -11.79 21.88
N CYS A 249 -16.23 -10.69 21.27
CA CYS A 249 -17.27 -9.82 21.80
C CYS A 249 -18.64 -10.48 21.86
N ASN A 250 -19.43 -10.06 22.85
CA ASN A 250 -20.85 -10.35 22.98
C ASN A 250 -21.56 -9.18 23.69
N ALA A 251 -22.89 -9.24 23.80
CA ALA A 251 -23.71 -8.17 24.37
C ALA A 251 -23.37 -7.77 25.83
N ASN A 252 -22.65 -8.62 26.58
CA ASN A 252 -22.26 -8.37 27.96
C ASN A 252 -20.81 -7.89 28.12
N THR A 253 -20.01 -7.92 27.03
CA THR A 253 -18.56 -7.63 27.06
C THR A 253 -18.15 -6.48 26.14
N CYS A 254 -18.95 -6.16 25.12
CA CYS A 254 -18.66 -5.11 24.16
C CYS A 254 -19.94 -4.32 23.84
N ARG A 255 -19.89 -2.99 23.98
CA ARG A 255 -21.03 -2.09 23.70
C ARG A 255 -20.89 -1.47 22.31
N LEU A 256 -21.87 -1.68 21.43
CA LEU A 256 -21.99 -0.92 20.18
C LEU A 256 -22.60 0.47 20.47
N THR A 257 -21.90 1.53 20.06
CA THR A 257 -22.34 2.93 20.15
C THR A 257 -22.14 3.63 18.79
N ASN A 258 -22.42 4.94 18.72
CA ASN A 258 -22.31 5.74 17.48
C ASN A 258 -23.01 5.09 16.27
N ASN A 259 -24.32 4.78 16.40
CA ASN A 259 -25.12 4.04 15.41
C ASN A 259 -24.56 2.65 15.01
N GLY A 260 -23.66 2.08 15.82
CA GLY A 260 -22.93 0.83 15.55
C GLY A 260 -21.59 1.02 14.84
N LYS A 261 -21.10 2.26 14.68
CA LYS A 261 -19.75 2.55 14.17
C LYS A 261 -18.65 2.46 15.24
N ARG A 262 -19.00 2.45 16.52
CA ARG A 262 -18.03 2.32 17.63
C ARG A 262 -18.30 1.06 18.45
N VAL A 263 -17.24 0.36 18.87
CA VAL A 263 -17.27 -0.68 19.91
C VAL A 263 -16.48 -0.19 21.11
N GLU A 264 -17.09 -0.28 22.29
CA GLU A 264 -16.47 0.04 23.58
C GLU A 264 -16.34 -1.23 24.42
N VAL A 265 -15.18 -1.41 25.05
CA VAL A 265 -14.88 -2.53 25.95
C VAL A 265 -14.25 -1.97 27.22
N THR A 266 -14.81 -2.28 28.38
CA THR A 266 -14.22 -1.91 29.68
C THR A 266 -13.50 -3.11 30.28
N VAL A 267 -12.19 -2.98 30.45
CA VAL A 267 -11.32 -3.94 31.12
C VAL A 267 -11.02 -3.43 32.54
N PRO A 268 -11.57 -4.07 33.60
CA PRO A 268 -11.32 -3.64 34.98
C PRO A 268 -9.92 -4.03 35.46
N ASN A 269 -9.49 -3.41 36.56
CA ASN A 269 -8.25 -3.69 37.29
C ASN A 269 -6.98 -3.51 36.44
N ALA A 270 -6.96 -2.46 35.62
CA ALA A 270 -5.85 -2.12 34.73
C ALA A 270 -4.90 -1.11 35.39
N HIS A 271 -3.60 -1.42 35.40
CA HIS A 271 -2.55 -0.65 36.08
C HIS A 271 -1.21 -0.75 35.34
N GLY A 272 -0.46 0.35 35.27
CA GLY A 272 0.79 0.43 34.52
C GLY A 272 0.56 0.45 33.01
N THR A 273 1.58 0.16 32.20
CA THR A 273 1.43 0.15 30.74
C THR A 273 0.74 -1.12 30.26
N MET A 274 -0.39 -0.94 29.59
CA MET A 274 -1.27 -1.97 29.05
C MET A 274 -1.13 -2.02 27.53
N ALA A 275 -0.85 -3.21 27.00
CA ALA A 275 -0.88 -3.51 25.57
C ALA A 275 -2.30 -3.97 25.17
N PHE A 276 -2.77 -3.58 23.99
CA PHE A 276 -4.08 -3.99 23.47
C PHE A 276 -4.14 -4.06 21.93
N ALA A 277 -5.16 -4.77 21.43
CA ALA A 277 -5.46 -4.92 20.00
C ALA A 277 -6.92 -5.35 19.76
N PHE A 278 -7.41 -5.16 18.53
CA PHE A 278 -8.70 -5.66 18.05
C PHE A 278 -8.56 -6.50 16.77
N ASN A 279 -9.46 -7.48 16.60
CA ASN A 279 -9.62 -8.28 15.40
C ASN A 279 -11.08 -8.25 14.95
N TYR A 280 -11.37 -7.72 13.76
CA TYR A 280 -12.66 -7.90 13.09
C TYR A 280 -12.55 -9.14 12.20
N ILE A 281 -13.09 -10.25 12.68
CA ILE A 281 -13.00 -11.61 12.10
C ILE A 281 -13.47 -11.57 10.63
N GLY A 282 -12.55 -11.90 9.72
CA GLY A 282 -12.80 -11.91 8.27
C GLY A 282 -12.61 -10.56 7.58
N HIS A 283 -12.13 -9.53 8.29
CA HIS A 283 -11.98 -8.17 7.78
C HIS A 283 -10.58 -7.57 8.02
N TYR A 284 -10.19 -7.30 9.27
CA TYR A 284 -8.88 -6.71 9.60
C TYR A 284 -8.46 -6.97 11.05
N LEU A 285 -7.16 -6.86 11.34
CA LEU A 285 -6.63 -6.68 12.70
C LEU A 285 -6.04 -5.27 12.82
N THR A 286 -6.19 -4.67 14.00
CA THR A 286 -5.66 -3.34 14.32
C THR A 286 -5.04 -3.36 15.74
N PRO A 287 -3.72 -3.10 15.88
CA PRO A 287 -2.76 -2.83 14.81
C PRO A 287 -2.40 -4.12 14.02
N PRO A 288 -1.84 -4.03 12.79
CA PRO A 288 -1.61 -5.23 11.96
C PRO A 288 -0.56 -6.21 12.54
N ASP A 289 0.48 -5.68 13.19
CA ASP A 289 1.58 -6.44 13.81
C ASP A 289 1.36 -6.60 15.33
N TRP A 290 0.09 -6.74 15.77
CA TRP A 290 -0.35 -6.69 17.17
C TRP A 290 0.44 -7.55 18.16
N ILE A 291 0.99 -8.69 17.74
CA ILE A 291 1.80 -9.56 18.61
C ILE A 291 3.10 -8.85 19.01
N ASN A 292 3.83 -8.28 18.05
CA ASN A 292 5.14 -7.65 18.28
C ASN A 292 5.04 -6.15 18.57
N LYS A 293 3.96 -5.51 18.09
CA LYS A 293 3.66 -4.07 18.17
C LYS A 293 2.16 -3.86 18.44
N PRO A 294 1.69 -4.13 19.67
CA PRO A 294 0.36 -3.73 20.11
C PRO A 294 0.23 -2.20 20.19
N GLU A 295 -1.00 -1.70 20.33
CA GLU A 295 -1.19 -0.36 20.86
C GLU A 295 -0.92 -0.39 22.38
N GLU A 296 -0.29 0.66 22.93
CA GLU A 296 0.04 0.73 24.36
C GLU A 296 -0.60 1.99 25.01
N VAL A 297 -1.14 1.84 26.22
CA VAL A 297 -1.62 2.96 27.06
C VAL A 297 -1.17 2.80 28.51
N THR A 298 -0.78 3.89 29.17
CA THR A 298 -0.38 3.86 30.58
C THR A 298 -1.56 4.16 31.48
N CYS A 299 -1.94 3.19 32.31
CA CYS A 299 -2.94 3.33 33.36
C CYS A 299 -2.31 3.92 34.63
N HIS A 300 -2.61 5.18 34.90
CA HIS A 300 -2.46 5.75 36.24
C HIS A 300 -3.58 5.20 37.13
N GLY A 301 -3.22 4.33 38.07
CA GLY A 301 -4.19 3.81 39.04
C GLY A 301 -4.69 4.90 39.98
N ARG A 302 -5.73 4.55 40.75
CA ARG A 302 -5.88 5.15 42.09
C ARG A 302 -4.60 4.81 42.87
N ARG A 303 -4.13 5.75 43.71
CA ARG A 303 -2.88 5.62 44.51
C ARG A 303 -2.75 4.25 45.20
N SER A 304 -1.55 3.71 45.40
CA SER A 304 -0.32 4.45 45.72
C SER A 304 0.93 4.15 44.89
N GLU A 305 1.94 4.99 45.13
CA GLU A 305 3.33 4.71 44.81
C GLU A 305 3.92 3.70 45.83
N ASP A 306 5.01 3.06 45.41
CA ASP A 306 6.04 2.34 46.19
C ASP A 306 5.80 0.92 46.76
N LYS A 307 6.52 -0.03 46.13
CA LYS A 307 7.08 -1.32 46.62
C LYS A 307 6.18 -2.48 47.10
N SER A 308 6.53 -3.66 46.57
CA SER A 308 6.03 -5.03 46.85
C SER A 308 4.53 -5.32 46.61
N GLU A 309 4.29 -6.31 45.73
CA GLU A 309 3.30 -7.40 45.90
C GLU A 309 2.12 -7.18 46.88
N ARG A 310 0.83 -7.26 46.51
CA ARG A 310 0.13 -7.83 45.33
C ARG A 310 -1.22 -7.09 45.16
N GLY A 311 -1.92 -7.21 44.03
CA GLY A 311 -3.29 -6.69 43.90
C GLY A 311 -4.37 -7.78 43.77
N VAL A 312 -5.49 -7.64 44.50
CA VAL A 312 -6.89 -7.97 44.13
C VAL A 312 -7.86 -7.15 45.02
N ASP A 313 -7.75 -5.82 44.99
CA ASP A 313 -8.44 -4.77 45.79
C ASP A 313 -9.70 -5.19 46.60
N GLU A 314 -9.60 -5.69 47.83
CA GLU A 314 -8.42 -6.26 48.49
C GLU A 314 -8.89 -7.33 49.48
N MET A 315 -9.10 -8.54 48.97
CA MET A 315 -9.46 -9.69 49.81
C MET A 315 -8.19 -10.25 50.49
N THR A 316 -8.18 -10.29 51.82
CA THR A 316 -7.08 -10.87 52.60
C THR A 316 -7.60 -11.94 53.55
N MET A 317 -6.73 -12.84 54.01
CA MET A 317 -7.11 -13.90 54.93
C MET A 317 -6.07 -14.04 56.05
N HIS A 318 -6.57 -14.15 57.26
CA HIS A 318 -5.82 -14.44 58.47
C HIS A 318 -6.42 -15.69 59.14
N ALA A 319 -5.62 -16.48 59.85
CA ALA A 319 -6.14 -17.67 60.54
C ALA A 319 -5.33 -18.01 61.79
N ILE A 320 -6.04 -18.41 62.85
CA ILE A 320 -5.49 -18.66 64.19
C ILE A 320 -5.92 -20.06 64.63
N CYS A 321 -5.00 -20.86 65.19
CA CYS A 321 -5.31 -22.19 65.72
C CYS A 321 -4.78 -22.38 67.15
N ASP A 322 -5.68 -22.66 68.10
CA ASP A 322 -5.32 -22.82 69.52
C ASP A 322 -4.68 -24.19 69.84
N GLY A 323 -4.22 -24.37 71.08
CA GLY A 323 -3.63 -25.65 71.54
C GLY A 323 -4.61 -26.83 71.58
N ASN A 324 -5.92 -26.57 71.48
CA ASN A 324 -6.98 -27.56 71.37
C ASN A 324 -7.42 -27.80 69.91
N GLN A 325 -6.65 -27.30 68.94
CA GLN A 325 -6.93 -27.41 67.50
C GLN A 325 -8.25 -26.73 67.06
N ASN A 326 -8.72 -25.70 67.75
CA ASN A 326 -9.79 -24.83 67.25
C ASN A 326 -9.19 -23.82 66.25
N LEU A 327 -9.51 -23.99 64.96
CA LEU A 327 -9.03 -23.15 63.87
C LEU A 327 -10.11 -22.13 63.47
N LYS A 328 -9.80 -20.85 63.67
CA LYS A 328 -10.61 -19.72 63.21
C LYS A 328 -9.93 -19.04 62.03
N ILE A 329 -10.53 -19.16 60.85
CA ILE A 329 -10.15 -18.43 59.64
C ILE A 329 -11.02 -17.17 59.55
N VAL A 330 -10.39 -16.05 59.20
CA VAL A 330 -11.00 -14.73 59.02
C VAL A 330 -10.61 -14.21 57.65
N VAL A 331 -11.60 -13.98 56.79
CA VAL A 331 -11.40 -13.39 55.46
C VAL A 331 -11.92 -11.95 55.48
N HIS A 332 -11.04 -10.99 55.24
CA HIS A 332 -11.42 -9.62 54.91
C HIS A 332 -11.84 -9.58 53.45
N LEU A 333 -13.03 -9.04 53.18
CA LEU A 333 -13.64 -9.04 51.85
C LEU A 333 -13.22 -7.84 50.98
N GLY A 334 -12.43 -6.92 51.55
CA GLY A 334 -12.12 -5.65 50.91
C GLY A 334 -13.41 -4.88 50.59
N ASN A 335 -13.48 -4.31 49.38
CA ASN A 335 -14.64 -3.54 48.92
C ASN A 335 -15.77 -4.41 48.32
N ASN A 336 -15.82 -5.73 48.60
CA ASN A 336 -16.77 -6.65 47.98
C ASN A 336 -17.99 -6.94 48.87
N ASN A 337 -19.18 -6.54 48.39
CA ASN A 337 -20.46 -6.85 49.03
C ASN A 337 -20.85 -8.33 48.85
N ILE A 338 -20.36 -9.20 49.73
CA ILE A 338 -20.73 -10.62 49.80
C ILE A 338 -21.43 -10.88 51.14
N HIS A 339 -22.67 -11.36 51.09
CA HIS A 339 -23.51 -11.54 52.29
C HIS A 339 -24.08 -12.96 52.45
N ASP A 340 -23.88 -13.85 51.45
CA ASP A 340 -24.31 -15.25 51.52
C ASP A 340 -23.12 -16.16 51.86
N ILE A 341 -23.17 -16.83 53.03
CA ILE A 341 -22.15 -17.78 53.46
C ILE A 341 -21.97 -18.96 52.48
N LYS A 342 -22.98 -19.31 51.69
CA LYS A 342 -22.88 -20.39 50.68
C LYS A 342 -21.91 -20.09 49.55
N LYS A 343 -21.44 -18.85 49.43
CA LYS A 343 -20.35 -18.47 48.53
C LYS A 343 -18.98 -18.93 48.99
N PHE A 344 -18.81 -19.34 50.24
CA PHE A 344 -17.52 -19.72 50.81
C PHE A 344 -17.36 -21.24 50.87
N GLN A 345 -16.20 -21.70 50.43
CA GLN A 345 -15.72 -23.07 50.60
C GLN A 345 -14.31 -23.04 51.17
N TYR A 346 -13.97 -24.01 52.01
CA TYR A 346 -12.64 -24.14 52.60
C TYR A 346 -12.12 -25.57 52.43
N GLY A 347 -10.82 -25.70 52.18
CA GLY A 347 -10.10 -26.96 52.24
C GLY A 347 -9.07 -26.87 53.35
N VAL A 348 -9.15 -27.74 54.36
CA VAL A 348 -8.17 -27.86 55.45
C VAL A 348 -7.82 -29.34 55.59
N GLN A 349 -6.54 -29.69 55.52
CA GLN A 349 -6.05 -31.07 55.66
C GLN A 349 -4.71 -31.10 56.41
N PRO A 350 -4.31 -32.23 57.02
CA PRO A 350 -2.98 -32.38 57.60
C PRO A 350 -1.88 -32.10 56.57
N GLN A 351 -0.83 -31.39 56.97
CA GLN A 351 0.24 -30.94 56.07
C GLN A 351 0.89 -32.12 55.29
N SER A 352 0.98 -33.29 55.92
CA SER A 352 1.53 -34.54 55.36
C SER A 352 0.71 -35.16 54.22
N VAL A 353 -0.55 -34.76 54.02
CA VAL A 353 -1.44 -35.29 52.97
C VAL A 353 -1.38 -34.43 51.70
N TRP A 354 -0.94 -33.17 51.82
CA TRP A 354 -1.07 -32.15 50.78
C TRP A 354 0.21 -32.01 49.94
N GLY A 355 0.41 -32.97 49.03
CA GLY A 355 1.50 -33.00 48.05
C GLY A 355 1.19 -32.29 46.72
N HIS A 356 2.18 -32.22 45.82
CA HIS A 356 2.01 -31.65 44.48
C HIS A 356 0.89 -32.35 43.70
N GLY A 357 -0.02 -31.56 43.12
CA GLY A 357 -1.17 -32.06 42.37
C GLY A 357 -2.33 -32.64 43.21
N TYR A 358 -2.22 -32.66 44.55
CA TYR A 358 -3.32 -33.04 45.42
C TYR A 358 -4.38 -31.93 45.48
N LEU A 359 -5.62 -32.27 45.15
CA LEU A 359 -6.78 -31.39 45.32
C LEU A 359 -7.52 -31.77 46.61
N PRO A 360 -7.63 -30.88 47.61
CA PRO A 360 -8.34 -31.17 48.84
C PRO A 360 -9.85 -31.29 48.59
N PRO A 361 -10.58 -32.07 49.40
CA PRO A 361 -12.03 -31.93 49.48
C PRO A 361 -12.37 -30.53 50.02
N MET A 362 -13.13 -29.77 49.23
CA MET A 362 -13.55 -28.41 49.58
C MET A 362 -14.94 -28.46 50.25
N TYR A 363 -14.99 -28.12 51.53
CA TYR A 363 -16.22 -28.13 52.32
C TYR A 363 -16.97 -26.80 52.15
N GLY A 364 -18.28 -26.87 51.90
CA GLY A 364 -19.14 -25.69 51.82
C GLY A 364 -19.49 -25.15 53.20
N CYS A 365 -19.61 -23.83 53.32
CA CYS A 365 -19.98 -23.17 54.57
C CYS A 365 -21.45 -23.41 54.99
N THR A 366 -21.65 -23.78 56.25
CA THR A 366 -22.96 -23.96 56.91
C THR A 366 -23.12 -22.98 58.08
N PRO A 367 -24.36 -22.67 58.53
CA PRO A 367 -24.61 -21.67 59.59
C PRO A 367 -23.97 -21.97 60.95
N ASP A 368 -23.63 -23.24 61.23
CA ASP A 368 -22.98 -23.70 62.46
C ASP A 368 -21.43 -23.67 62.38
N LYS A 369 -20.88 -23.22 61.24
CA LYS A 369 -19.43 -23.12 60.98
C LYS A 369 -19.02 -21.73 60.51
N CYS A 370 -19.85 -21.07 59.70
CA CYS A 370 -19.50 -19.83 59.04
C CYS A 370 -20.52 -18.70 59.27
N SER A 371 -20.02 -17.47 59.41
CA SER A 371 -20.82 -16.25 59.55
C SER A 371 -20.15 -15.06 58.87
N ILE A 372 -20.93 -14.02 58.52
CA ILE A 372 -20.42 -12.78 57.92
C ILE A 372 -20.88 -11.61 58.79
N GLN A 373 -19.97 -10.66 59.07
CA GLN A 373 -20.23 -9.45 59.84
C GLN A 373 -19.51 -8.27 59.16
N GLY A 374 -20.27 -7.39 58.50
CA GLY A 374 -19.70 -6.33 57.65
C GLY A 374 -18.81 -6.91 56.54
N HIS A 375 -17.59 -6.41 56.43
CA HIS A 375 -16.58 -6.86 55.45
C HIS A 375 -15.72 -8.04 55.94
N LEU A 376 -16.14 -8.76 57.00
CA LEU A 376 -15.42 -9.92 57.55
C LEU A 376 -16.27 -11.18 57.43
N ALA A 377 -15.74 -12.22 56.80
CA ALA A 377 -16.27 -13.58 56.83
C ALA A 377 -15.46 -14.44 57.79
N TYR A 378 -16.13 -15.17 58.68
CA TYR A 378 -15.55 -16.07 59.67
C TYR A 378 -15.86 -17.51 59.33
N ILE A 379 -14.87 -18.40 59.45
CA ILE A 379 -15.00 -19.85 59.31
C ILE A 379 -14.34 -20.47 60.54
N ASN A 380 -15.11 -21.20 61.35
CA ASN A 380 -14.67 -21.78 62.61
C ASN A 380 -14.79 -23.31 62.52
N VAL A 381 -13.65 -24.01 62.56
CA VAL A 381 -13.54 -25.45 62.34
C VAL A 381 -12.52 -26.08 63.29
N HIS A 382 -12.59 -27.41 63.46
CA HIS A 382 -11.59 -28.16 64.22
C HIS A 382 -10.51 -28.65 63.25
N ALA A 383 -9.23 -28.32 63.50
CA ALA A 383 -8.13 -28.69 62.61
C ALA A 383 -7.80 -30.19 62.72
N PRO A 384 -7.74 -30.95 61.61
CA PRO A 384 -7.57 -32.41 61.63
C PRO A 384 -6.19 -32.89 62.10
N ALA A 385 -5.21 -32.01 62.27
CA ALA A 385 -3.89 -32.29 62.83
C ALA A 385 -3.32 -31.04 63.51
N ARG A 386 -2.19 -31.17 64.22
CA ARG A 386 -1.48 -30.01 64.78
C ARG A 386 -0.84 -29.12 63.71
N SER A 387 -0.43 -29.68 62.57
CA SER A 387 0.09 -28.90 61.43
C SER A 387 -0.75 -29.20 60.19
N VAL A 388 -1.32 -28.16 59.60
CA VAL A 388 -2.34 -28.24 58.54
C VAL A 388 -2.02 -27.28 57.40
N ARG A 389 -2.49 -27.65 56.20
CA ARG A 389 -2.54 -26.78 55.02
C ARG A 389 -3.97 -26.33 54.78
N LEU A 390 -4.13 -25.10 54.32
CA LEU A 390 -5.45 -24.55 53.98
C LEU A 390 -5.49 -23.67 52.73
N VAL A 391 -6.66 -23.68 52.10
CA VAL A 391 -7.10 -22.73 51.06
C VAL A 391 -8.56 -22.36 51.27
N VAL A 392 -8.96 -21.16 50.84
CA VAL A 392 -10.36 -20.71 50.84
C VAL A 392 -10.76 -20.29 49.43
N ASN A 393 -11.86 -20.84 48.94
CA ASN A 393 -12.45 -20.50 47.65
C ASN A 393 -13.75 -19.70 47.85
N ILE A 394 -13.89 -18.60 47.13
CA ILE A 394 -15.02 -17.67 47.21
C ILE A 394 -15.69 -17.70 45.83
N ILE A 395 -16.80 -18.44 45.71
CA ILE A 395 -17.36 -18.91 44.44
C ILE A 395 -17.79 -17.74 43.55
N GLY A 396 -17.04 -17.53 42.47
CA GLY A 396 -17.23 -16.45 41.51
C GLY A 396 -16.36 -15.21 41.75
N TYR A 397 -15.46 -15.24 42.72
CA TYR A 397 -14.56 -14.13 43.06
C TYR A 397 -13.08 -14.54 42.98
N THR A 398 -12.60 -15.40 43.89
CA THR A 398 -11.17 -15.78 43.96
C THR A 398 -10.94 -17.05 44.79
N THR A 399 -9.74 -17.61 44.72
CA THR A 399 -9.22 -18.60 45.69
C THR A 399 -7.97 -18.02 46.36
N LEU A 400 -7.86 -18.19 47.68
CA LEU A 400 -6.74 -17.73 48.50
C LEU A 400 -5.88 -18.95 48.91
N PRO A 401 -4.54 -18.92 48.72
CA PRO A 401 -3.75 -17.80 48.18
C PRO A 401 -3.85 -17.64 46.66
N PHE A 402 -3.67 -16.42 46.17
CA PHE A 402 -3.94 -16.05 44.77
C PHE A 402 -3.05 -16.73 43.70
N ILE A 403 -1.83 -17.16 44.06
CA ILE A 403 -0.86 -17.74 43.12
C ILE A 403 -0.74 -19.24 43.43
N ASN A 404 -1.15 -20.08 42.48
CA ASN A 404 -1.08 -21.55 42.55
C ASN A 404 -1.61 -22.15 43.88
N PRO A 405 -2.84 -21.83 44.33
CA PRO A 405 -3.34 -22.14 45.68
C PRO A 405 -3.15 -23.59 46.13
N PHE A 406 -3.29 -24.56 45.23
CA PHE A 406 -3.18 -25.98 45.56
C PHE A 406 -1.73 -26.49 45.65
N ASN A 407 -0.77 -25.83 45.00
CA ASN A 407 0.66 -26.15 45.08
C ASN A 407 1.39 -25.34 46.16
N HIS A 408 0.88 -24.15 46.50
CA HIS A 408 1.42 -23.26 47.55
C HIS A 408 0.30 -22.80 48.51
N PRO A 409 -0.38 -23.71 49.23
CA PRO A 409 -1.39 -23.37 50.24
C PRO A 409 -0.77 -22.66 51.45
N TYR A 410 -1.60 -22.08 52.32
CA TYR A 410 -1.13 -21.58 53.62
C TYR A 410 -0.83 -22.73 54.59
N ASP A 411 0.36 -22.72 55.18
CA ASP A 411 0.80 -23.65 56.23
C ASP A 411 0.52 -23.05 57.63
N ILE A 412 -0.11 -23.80 58.55
CA ILE A 412 -0.43 -23.37 59.93
C ILE A 412 -0.11 -24.49 60.92
N THR A 413 0.42 -24.13 62.10
CA THR A 413 0.58 -25.05 63.24
C THR A 413 -0.15 -24.53 64.49
N CYS A 414 -0.93 -25.40 65.11
CA CYS A 414 -1.79 -25.14 66.25
C CYS A 414 -1.04 -25.21 67.59
N GLY A 415 -1.19 -24.20 68.44
CA GLY A 415 -0.60 -24.17 69.79
C GLY A 415 0.87 -23.76 69.89
N GLY A 416 1.40 -23.03 68.89
CA GLY A 416 2.67 -22.30 69.00
C GLY A 416 2.50 -20.87 69.53
N SER A 417 3.61 -20.15 69.72
CA SER A 417 3.61 -18.70 69.94
C SER A 417 3.14 -17.94 68.69
N ASP A 418 2.57 -16.75 68.87
CA ASP A 418 1.76 -16.01 67.88
C ASP A 418 2.32 -15.95 66.45
N VAL A 419 1.42 -16.11 65.47
CA VAL A 419 1.77 -16.28 64.05
C VAL A 419 1.16 -15.16 63.19
N THR A 420 1.98 -14.19 62.80
CA THR A 420 1.68 -13.16 61.79
C THR A 420 2.91 -12.83 60.95
N GLU A 421 2.69 -12.78 59.63
CA GLU A 421 3.59 -12.29 58.56
C GLU A 421 4.97 -12.94 58.34
N ALA A 422 5.25 -13.21 57.05
CA ALA A 422 6.60 -13.29 56.50
C ALA A 422 6.56 -12.86 55.01
N ILE A 423 7.34 -11.85 54.63
CA ILE A 423 7.49 -11.35 53.25
C ILE A 423 8.91 -11.70 52.74
N HIS A 424 9.07 -11.78 51.41
CA HIS A 424 10.31 -12.21 50.75
C HIS A 424 11.57 -11.39 51.13
N GLY A 425 12.70 -12.08 51.30
CA GLY A 425 14.05 -11.52 51.35
C GLY A 425 14.93 -12.04 50.20
N HIS A 426 15.99 -11.30 49.83
CA HIS A 426 16.87 -11.61 48.70
C HIS A 426 18.18 -12.33 49.10
N THR A 427 18.67 -13.22 48.22
CA THR A 427 20.08 -13.55 47.81
C THR A 427 21.23 -13.52 48.85
N PRO A 428 22.22 -14.46 48.82
CA PRO A 428 23.01 -14.80 47.61
C PRO A 428 23.38 -16.31 47.42
N PRO A 429 24.03 -16.71 46.30
CA PRO A 429 24.29 -18.12 45.94
C PRO A 429 25.67 -18.65 46.37
N PRO A 430 25.90 -19.97 46.22
CA PRO A 430 27.14 -20.41 45.57
C PRO A 430 27.01 -21.61 44.59
N LEU A 431 27.71 -21.47 43.46
CA LEU A 431 28.58 -22.44 42.75
C LEU A 431 28.21 -23.95 42.67
N ASP A 432 27.92 -24.37 41.43
CA ASP A 432 28.72 -25.34 40.62
C ASP A 432 28.96 -26.77 41.14
N ASN A 433 28.42 -27.77 40.42
CA ASN A 433 29.15 -28.93 39.84
C ASN A 433 28.20 -29.91 39.08
N GLY A 434 28.75 -30.76 38.21
CA GLY A 434 28.20 -32.12 37.97
C GLY A 434 27.49 -32.45 36.63
N GLN A 435 28.29 -32.72 35.58
CA GLN A 435 28.19 -33.85 34.62
C GLN A 435 26.81 -34.47 34.22
N GLN A 436 26.46 -34.31 32.93
CA GLN A 436 26.38 -35.34 31.86
C GLN A 436 26.24 -36.86 32.21
N PRO A 437 25.78 -37.73 31.25
CA PRO A 437 24.83 -37.55 30.14
C PRO A 437 23.96 -38.83 29.87
N HIS A 438 23.61 -39.09 28.58
CA HIS A 438 22.92 -40.26 27.99
C HIS A 438 21.39 -40.35 28.20
N GLN A 439 20.53 -40.93 27.33
CA GLN A 439 20.49 -41.44 25.93
C GLN A 439 19.70 -42.76 25.89
N HIS A 440 19.16 -43.11 24.71
CA HIS A 440 18.43 -44.36 24.38
C HIS A 440 17.03 -44.48 25.01
N THR A 441 15.93 -44.51 24.23
CA THR A 441 15.38 -45.60 23.38
C THR A 441 14.99 -46.86 24.19
N THR A 442 13.89 -47.58 23.90
CA THR A 442 13.33 -47.91 22.57
C THR A 442 11.88 -48.44 22.65
N GLN A 443 11.05 -48.11 21.64
CA GLN A 443 9.96 -48.92 20.98
C GLN A 443 8.91 -49.80 21.71
N HIS A 444 7.75 -49.92 21.02
CA HIS A 444 6.70 -50.96 21.09
C HIS A 444 5.85 -50.99 22.39
N VAL A 445 4.62 -51.56 22.43
CA VAL A 445 3.95 -52.62 21.64
C VAL A 445 2.48 -52.22 21.29
N GLN A 446 1.92 -52.76 20.20
CA GLN A 446 0.46 -52.69 19.90
C GLN A 446 -0.30 -53.85 20.58
N HIS A 447 -1.55 -53.65 21.03
CA HIS A 447 -2.54 -54.73 21.07
C HIS A 447 -3.99 -54.22 20.95
N THR A 448 -4.90 -55.12 20.61
CA THR A 448 -6.29 -54.89 20.18
C THR A 448 -7.33 -55.61 21.07
N HIS A 449 -8.62 -55.48 20.71
CA HIS A 449 -9.82 -56.20 21.18
C HIS A 449 -10.62 -55.57 22.34
N ALA A 450 -11.92 -55.88 22.55
CA ALA A 450 -13.10 -55.83 21.65
C ALA A 450 -14.38 -56.30 22.39
N HIS A 451 -15.57 -55.74 22.05
CA HIS A 451 -16.93 -56.09 22.53
C HIS A 451 -17.17 -55.89 24.06
N THR A 452 -18.39 -55.77 24.62
CA THR A 452 -19.71 -56.40 24.35
C THR A 452 -20.96 -55.51 24.66
N GLN A 453 -22.17 -56.03 24.39
CA GLN A 453 -23.55 -55.54 24.70
C GLN A 453 -24.38 -56.70 25.35
N PRO A 454 -25.70 -56.64 25.66
CA PRO A 454 -26.73 -55.58 25.56
C PRO A 454 -27.21 -55.09 26.97
N PRO A 455 -28.44 -55.24 27.55
CA PRO A 455 -29.73 -55.90 27.17
C PRO A 455 -30.89 -54.92 26.85
N HIS A 456 -32.17 -55.30 27.06
CA HIS A 456 -33.41 -54.53 26.77
C HIS A 456 -34.50 -54.68 27.85
N VAL A 457 -35.49 -53.76 27.88
CA VAL A 457 -36.93 -54.03 28.14
C VAL A 457 -37.80 -53.11 27.23
N HIS A 458 -39.02 -53.54 26.89
CA HIS A 458 -39.99 -52.87 25.98
C HIS A 458 -41.38 -52.72 26.63
N THR A 459 -42.20 -51.73 26.21
CA THR A 459 -43.68 -51.84 26.13
C THR A 459 -44.33 -50.83 25.17
N GLN A 460 -45.46 -51.22 24.58
CA GLN A 460 -46.44 -50.52 23.70
C GLN A 460 -47.78 -51.32 23.78
N PRO A 461 -48.88 -51.12 22.99
CA PRO A 461 -49.20 -50.21 21.87
C PRO A 461 -50.36 -49.24 22.30
N PRO A 462 -51.60 -49.08 21.74
CA PRO A 462 -52.31 -49.43 20.48
C PRO A 462 -52.64 -48.17 19.58
N PRO A 463 -53.42 -48.24 18.46
CA PRO A 463 -53.25 -47.31 17.32
C PRO A 463 -54.51 -46.59 16.74
N VAL A 464 -54.28 -45.67 15.77
CA VAL A 464 -55.25 -45.21 14.75
C VAL A 464 -54.58 -45.13 13.37
N HIS A 465 -55.29 -45.50 12.29
CA HIS A 465 -54.80 -45.48 10.90
C HIS A 465 -55.18 -44.21 10.13
N THR A 466 -54.33 -43.83 9.15
CA THR A 466 -54.74 -43.31 7.84
C THR A 466 -53.64 -43.60 6.81
N GLN A 467 -53.99 -43.82 5.54
CA GLN A 467 -53.04 -44.10 4.44
C GLN A 467 -52.89 -42.91 3.48
N PRO A 468 -51.71 -42.70 2.86
CA PRO A 468 -51.53 -41.74 1.78
C PRO A 468 -51.94 -42.34 0.40
N PRO A 469 -52.54 -41.56 -0.51
CA PRO A 469 -52.89 -41.98 -1.87
C PRO A 469 -51.66 -42.06 -2.81
N PRO A 470 -51.78 -42.73 -3.99
CA PRO A 470 -50.62 -43.23 -4.75
C PRO A 470 -50.03 -42.26 -5.80
N VAL A 471 -48.88 -42.67 -6.33
CA VAL A 471 -48.06 -41.96 -7.33
C VAL A 471 -48.77 -41.81 -8.67
N HIS A 472 -48.78 -40.59 -9.22
CA HIS A 472 -49.01 -40.33 -10.64
C HIS A 472 -47.70 -39.92 -11.33
N THR A 473 -47.22 -40.74 -12.27
CA THR A 473 -46.15 -40.37 -13.21
C THR A 473 -46.69 -39.43 -14.28
N GLN A 474 -46.20 -38.19 -14.32
CA GLN A 474 -46.36 -37.26 -15.43
C GLN A 474 -45.05 -37.20 -16.25
N PRO A 475 -45.07 -36.95 -17.56
CA PRO A 475 -43.85 -36.95 -18.38
C PRO A 475 -42.89 -35.82 -18.02
N HIS A 476 -41.58 -36.07 -18.06
CA HIS A 476 -40.57 -35.03 -18.04
C HIS A 476 -40.63 -34.20 -19.33
N VAL A 477 -41.40 -33.11 -19.32
CA VAL A 477 -41.26 -32.05 -20.32
C VAL A 477 -39.94 -31.33 -20.04
N GLN A 478 -38.94 -31.50 -20.91
CA GLN A 478 -37.77 -30.62 -20.94
C GLN A 478 -38.21 -29.24 -21.46
N THR A 479 -38.69 -28.39 -20.56
CA THR A 479 -38.86 -26.97 -20.84
C THR A 479 -37.48 -26.32 -20.92
N ASN A 480 -36.88 -26.31 -22.10
CA ASN A 480 -35.79 -25.38 -22.40
C ASN A 480 -36.25 -23.96 -22.05
N PRO A 481 -35.50 -23.17 -21.27
CA PRO A 481 -35.84 -21.78 -21.04
C PRO A 481 -35.81 -21.02 -22.39
N PRO A 482 -36.72 -20.05 -22.60
CA PRO A 482 -36.86 -19.38 -23.89
C PRO A 482 -35.69 -18.44 -24.17
N SER A 483 -34.62 -18.99 -24.75
CA SER A 483 -33.55 -18.27 -25.43
C SER A 483 -34.07 -17.70 -26.76
N GLY A 484 -34.97 -16.72 -26.65
CA GLY A 484 -35.49 -16.00 -27.80
C GLY A 484 -34.33 -15.30 -28.54
N PRO A 485 -34.11 -15.56 -29.84
CA PRO A 485 -33.07 -14.88 -30.59
C PRO A 485 -33.41 -13.39 -30.67
N SER A 486 -32.56 -12.56 -30.11
CA SER A 486 -32.68 -11.11 -30.26
C SER A 486 -32.39 -10.72 -31.73
N ASN A 487 -33.02 -9.63 -32.20
CA ASN A 487 -33.00 -9.27 -33.62
C ASN A 487 -31.56 -9.19 -34.18
N PRO A 488 -31.28 -9.81 -35.35
CA PRO A 488 -29.93 -9.78 -35.93
C PRO A 488 -29.46 -8.36 -36.22
N GLY A 489 -28.21 -8.05 -35.90
CA GLY A 489 -27.67 -6.69 -36.06
C GLY A 489 -26.15 -6.62 -35.93
N SER A 490 -25.59 -5.42 -36.14
CA SER A 490 -24.15 -5.15 -36.06
C SER A 490 -23.76 -4.12 -34.99
N LYS A 491 -24.73 -3.67 -34.17
CA LYS A 491 -24.55 -2.72 -33.06
C LYS A 491 -25.42 -3.17 -31.89
N PHE A 492 -24.83 -3.27 -30.70
CA PHE A 492 -25.53 -3.67 -29.47
C PHE A 492 -25.07 -2.83 -28.28
N ILE A 493 -25.99 -2.48 -27.39
CA ILE A 493 -25.76 -1.59 -26.26
C ILE A 493 -26.08 -2.33 -24.97
N MET A 494 -25.17 -2.23 -24.00
CA MET A 494 -25.27 -2.86 -22.69
C MET A 494 -25.33 -1.77 -21.62
N GLU A 495 -26.39 -1.77 -20.82
CA GLU A 495 -26.42 -1.00 -19.56
C GLU A 495 -26.10 -1.94 -18.40
N LEU A 496 -24.98 -1.71 -17.73
CA LEU A 496 -24.60 -2.40 -16.50
C LEU A 496 -25.06 -1.56 -15.31
N ASN A 497 -25.57 -2.20 -14.26
CA ASN A 497 -25.85 -1.49 -13.01
C ASN A 497 -24.54 -1.01 -12.36
N GLU A 498 -24.59 0.13 -11.67
CA GLU A 498 -23.50 0.50 -10.77
C GLU A 498 -23.42 -0.48 -9.58
N PRO A 499 -22.23 -1.00 -9.22
CA PRO A 499 -22.07 -1.82 -8.03
C PRO A 499 -22.31 -1.00 -6.75
N GLY A 500 -23.09 -1.56 -5.83
CA GLY A 500 -23.41 -0.91 -4.55
C GLY A 500 -24.53 0.14 -4.64
N SER A 501 -24.72 0.88 -3.55
CA SER A 501 -25.84 1.83 -3.37
C SER A 501 -25.49 3.28 -3.74
N ASN A 502 -24.28 3.55 -4.20
CA ASN A 502 -23.65 4.88 -4.08
C ASN A 502 -23.98 5.83 -5.24
N LEU A 503 -24.45 5.30 -6.38
CA LEU A 503 -24.98 6.07 -7.52
C LEU A 503 -26.42 5.63 -7.84
N PRO A 504 -27.39 5.91 -6.95
CA PRO A 504 -28.77 5.48 -7.14
C PRO A 504 -29.36 6.07 -8.42
N GLY A 505 -29.95 5.22 -9.26
CA GLY A 505 -30.57 5.61 -10.53
C GLY A 505 -29.63 5.68 -11.75
N GLN A 506 -28.32 5.45 -11.57
CA GLN A 506 -27.35 5.44 -12.69
C GLN A 506 -27.05 4.04 -13.23
N THR A 507 -26.42 4.01 -14.40
CA THR A 507 -25.91 2.83 -15.12
C THR A 507 -24.65 3.19 -15.90
N ARG A 508 -23.82 2.20 -16.18
CA ARG A 508 -22.69 2.32 -17.11
C ARG A 508 -23.09 1.78 -18.48
N LYS A 509 -22.75 2.51 -19.53
CA LYS A 509 -23.12 2.14 -20.89
C LYS A 509 -21.90 1.68 -21.67
N PHE A 510 -22.04 0.55 -22.36
CA PHE A 510 -21.06 0.01 -23.29
C PHE A 510 -21.75 -0.30 -24.62
N VAL A 511 -20.98 -0.29 -25.69
CA VAL A 511 -21.45 -0.60 -27.04
C VAL A 511 -20.53 -1.60 -27.73
N LEU A 512 -21.13 -2.56 -28.42
CA LEU A 512 -20.49 -3.61 -29.20
C LEU A 512 -20.79 -3.35 -30.67
N TYR A 513 -19.74 -3.27 -31.49
CA TYR A 513 -19.85 -3.15 -32.94
C TYR A 513 -19.26 -4.38 -33.61
N PHE A 514 -19.96 -4.95 -34.58
CA PHE A 514 -19.52 -6.13 -35.33
C PHE A 514 -19.37 -5.78 -36.81
N GLN A 515 -18.33 -6.31 -37.47
CA GLN A 515 -18.09 -6.12 -38.90
C GLN A 515 -19.19 -6.76 -39.77
N HIS A 516 -19.82 -7.83 -39.29
CA HIS A 516 -20.97 -8.47 -39.94
C HIS A 516 -22.12 -8.63 -38.95
N ASP A 517 -23.35 -8.70 -39.48
CA ASP A 517 -24.53 -8.92 -38.65
C ASP A 517 -24.40 -10.24 -37.88
N VAL A 518 -24.68 -10.21 -36.58
CA VAL A 518 -24.69 -11.36 -35.67
C VAL A 518 -26.04 -11.50 -34.98
N ILE A 519 -26.30 -12.70 -34.46
CA ILE A 519 -27.45 -13.03 -33.62
C ILE A 519 -26.92 -13.19 -32.18
N PRO A 520 -27.36 -12.34 -31.23
CA PRO A 520 -27.02 -12.49 -29.83
C PRO A 520 -27.93 -13.49 -29.11
N HIS A 521 -27.30 -14.44 -28.43
CA HIS A 521 -27.92 -15.43 -27.56
C HIS A 521 -27.53 -15.09 -26.11
N VAL A 522 -28.47 -14.46 -25.39
CA VAL A 522 -28.30 -14.04 -24.00
C VAL A 522 -28.57 -15.25 -23.08
N ASN A 523 -27.58 -15.64 -22.27
CA ASN A 523 -27.68 -16.72 -21.30
C ASN A 523 -27.65 -16.18 -19.85
N GLN A 524 -28.77 -16.34 -19.15
CA GLN A 524 -28.91 -15.91 -17.75
C GLN A 524 -28.25 -16.89 -16.75
N ALA A 525 -27.97 -18.13 -17.15
CA ALA A 525 -27.43 -19.16 -16.26
C ALA A 525 -25.90 -19.05 -16.04
N ASP A 526 -25.18 -18.32 -16.89
CA ASP A 526 -23.73 -18.08 -16.80
C ASP A 526 -23.36 -16.60 -16.99
N ASN A 527 -24.35 -15.69 -16.94
CA ASN A 527 -24.20 -14.25 -17.19
C ASN A 527 -23.45 -13.90 -18.49
N SER A 528 -23.61 -14.69 -19.56
CA SER A 528 -22.95 -14.46 -20.84
C SER A 528 -23.90 -14.08 -21.97
N ILE A 529 -23.35 -13.42 -22.98
CA ILE A 529 -23.98 -13.23 -24.29
C ILE A 529 -23.04 -13.84 -25.32
N SER A 530 -23.51 -14.81 -26.08
CA SER A 530 -22.75 -15.40 -27.19
C SER A 530 -23.30 -14.93 -28.53
N PHE A 531 -22.41 -14.65 -29.49
CA PHE A 531 -22.76 -14.06 -30.77
C PHE A 531 -22.44 -15.03 -31.90
N THR A 532 -23.43 -15.41 -32.69
CA THR A 532 -23.25 -16.25 -33.89
C THR A 532 -23.42 -15.42 -35.17
N SER A 533 -22.70 -15.78 -36.23
CA SER A 533 -22.95 -15.24 -37.58
C SER A 533 -24.44 -15.33 -37.97
N LYS A 534 -25.01 -14.26 -38.52
CA LYS A 534 -26.39 -14.23 -39.07
C LYS A 534 -26.60 -15.26 -40.20
N ASN A 535 -25.53 -15.63 -40.91
CA ASN A 535 -25.55 -16.63 -41.98
C ASN A 535 -25.31 -18.06 -41.45
N GLY A 536 -25.28 -18.25 -40.12
CA GLY A 536 -24.90 -19.50 -39.47
C GLY A 536 -23.38 -19.70 -39.40
N GLY A 537 -22.97 -20.77 -38.71
CA GLY A 537 -21.56 -21.13 -38.50
C GLY A 537 -20.83 -20.24 -37.49
N SER A 538 -19.50 -20.32 -37.50
CA SER A 538 -18.61 -19.47 -36.70
C SER A 538 -18.46 -18.07 -37.30
N TYR A 539 -18.41 -17.06 -36.43
CA TYR A 539 -18.07 -15.69 -36.81
C TYR A 539 -16.63 -15.57 -37.32
N ASN A 540 -16.44 -14.66 -38.26
CA ASN A 540 -15.18 -14.30 -38.87
C ASN A 540 -15.19 -12.78 -39.11
N GLY A 541 -14.12 -12.09 -38.73
CA GLY A 541 -14.01 -10.63 -38.78
C GLY A 541 -13.81 -10.00 -37.40
N PHE A 542 -13.74 -8.68 -37.36
CA PHE A 542 -13.50 -7.95 -36.11
C PHE A 542 -14.80 -7.63 -35.34
N MET A 543 -14.64 -7.35 -34.05
CA MET A 543 -15.62 -6.67 -33.20
C MET A 543 -14.90 -5.61 -32.37
N GLN A 544 -15.57 -4.47 -32.15
CA GLN A 544 -15.06 -3.34 -31.36
C GLN A 544 -15.95 -3.12 -30.14
N LEU A 545 -15.34 -3.10 -28.96
CA LEU A 545 -15.97 -2.71 -27.70
C LEU A 545 -15.66 -1.22 -27.42
N GLY A 546 -16.71 -0.41 -27.22
CA GLY A 546 -16.60 0.95 -26.75
C GLY A 546 -17.26 1.13 -25.39
N TYR A 547 -16.66 1.91 -24.50
CA TYR A 547 -17.37 2.49 -23.36
C TYR A 547 -18.20 3.69 -23.85
N LEU A 548 -19.26 4.08 -23.12
CA LEU A 548 -20.08 5.27 -23.40
C LEU A 548 -20.24 6.18 -22.17
N GLY A 549 -19.50 5.91 -21.10
CA GLY A 549 -19.60 6.64 -19.84
C GLY A 549 -20.62 6.04 -18.87
N ALA A 550 -20.84 6.75 -17.77
CA ALA A 550 -21.89 6.49 -16.80
C ALA A 550 -22.88 7.66 -16.76
N GLY A 551 -24.13 7.38 -16.44
CA GLY A 551 -25.18 8.39 -16.36
C GLY A 551 -26.53 7.78 -15.98
N PRO A 552 -27.63 8.54 -16.10
CA PRO A 552 -28.97 8.06 -15.78
C PRO A 552 -29.32 6.77 -16.55
N ARG A 553 -30.06 5.88 -15.90
CA ARG A 553 -30.62 4.67 -16.52
C ARG A 553 -31.55 5.03 -17.68
N GLY A 554 -31.37 4.42 -18.85
CA GLY A 554 -32.12 4.74 -20.06
C GLY A 554 -31.72 6.06 -20.75
N ASP A 555 -30.65 6.74 -20.30
CA ASP A 555 -30.11 7.89 -21.02
C ASP A 555 -29.25 7.44 -22.22
N HIS A 556 -29.90 7.37 -23.38
CA HIS A 556 -29.32 6.96 -24.66
C HIS A 556 -28.68 8.11 -25.45
N SER A 557 -28.47 9.29 -24.85
CA SER A 557 -27.98 10.49 -25.55
C SER A 557 -26.59 10.34 -26.19
N ASN A 558 -25.74 9.50 -25.61
CA ASN A 558 -24.36 9.25 -26.07
C ASN A 558 -24.21 8.06 -27.03
N ASP A 559 -25.29 7.31 -27.29
CA ASP A 559 -25.23 5.98 -27.95
C ASP A 559 -24.65 6.02 -29.37
N THR A 560 -24.68 7.18 -30.03
CA THR A 560 -24.14 7.39 -31.39
C THR A 560 -22.77 8.08 -31.44
N PHE A 561 -22.21 8.49 -30.29
CA PHE A 561 -20.94 9.24 -30.25
C PHE A 561 -19.79 8.52 -30.98
N LEU A 562 -19.72 7.19 -30.82
CA LEU A 562 -18.66 6.37 -31.41
C LEU A 562 -18.90 5.96 -32.87
N ASP A 563 -20.10 6.17 -33.44
CA ASP A 563 -20.46 5.68 -34.79
C ASP A 563 -19.56 6.26 -35.90
N ASN A 564 -18.97 7.43 -35.68
CA ASN A 564 -18.10 8.11 -36.65
C ASN A 564 -16.67 7.54 -36.74
N TYR A 565 -16.29 6.67 -35.80
CA TYR A 565 -14.91 6.15 -35.66
C TYR A 565 -14.81 4.64 -35.88
N LEU A 566 -15.90 3.99 -36.28
CA LEU A 566 -15.99 2.54 -36.43
C LEU A 566 -15.14 2.00 -37.57
N GLY A 567 -14.58 0.81 -37.35
CA GLY A 567 -13.83 0.05 -38.36
C GLY A 567 -12.39 0.51 -38.58
N VAL A 568 -11.97 1.57 -37.89
CA VAL A 568 -10.58 2.04 -37.84
C VAL A 568 -10.04 1.87 -36.42
N TYR A 569 -8.83 1.36 -36.32
CA TYR A 569 -8.10 1.20 -35.06
C TYR A 569 -6.61 1.41 -35.30
N SER A 570 -5.87 1.70 -34.23
CA SER A 570 -4.41 1.81 -34.28
C SER A 570 -3.78 0.41 -34.31
N TYR A 571 -2.80 0.17 -35.19
CA TYR A 571 -2.15 -1.14 -35.31
C TYR A 571 -0.64 -1.02 -35.40
N LYS A 572 0.06 -1.57 -34.40
CA LYS A 572 1.51 -1.45 -34.21
C LYS A 572 2.04 0.00 -34.26
N PRO A 573 1.42 0.95 -33.52
CA PRO A 573 1.84 2.35 -33.45
C PRO A 573 3.28 2.53 -32.97
N LYS A 574 3.83 3.71 -33.26
CA LYS A 574 5.23 4.05 -33.01
C LYS A 574 5.39 5.42 -32.35
N ALA A 575 6.19 5.46 -31.29
CA ALA A 575 6.72 6.71 -30.75
C ALA A 575 8.00 7.13 -31.49
N SER A 576 8.24 8.41 -31.63
CA SER A 576 9.53 8.95 -32.07
C SER A 576 9.76 10.34 -31.49
N TYR A 577 11.02 10.70 -31.26
CA TYR A 577 11.35 11.97 -30.60
C TYR A 577 12.68 12.55 -31.07
N CYS A 578 12.84 13.86 -30.88
CA CYS A 578 14.11 14.55 -31.07
C CYS A 578 14.18 15.83 -30.24
N VAL A 579 15.38 16.41 -30.15
CA VAL A 579 15.60 17.78 -29.67
C VAL A 579 16.05 18.63 -30.84
N ASN A 580 15.39 19.76 -31.07
CA ASN A 580 15.73 20.70 -32.13
C ASN A 580 15.51 22.14 -31.63
N ASN A 581 16.47 23.04 -31.84
CA ASN A 581 16.38 24.47 -31.47
C ASN A 581 15.83 24.77 -30.05
N GLY A 582 16.23 23.96 -29.05
CA GLY A 582 15.75 24.13 -27.67
C GLY A 582 14.32 23.63 -27.41
N ARG A 583 13.73 22.88 -28.34
CA ARG A 583 12.42 22.23 -28.22
C ARG A 583 12.57 20.71 -28.18
N ALA A 584 11.84 20.06 -27.29
CA ALA A 584 11.70 18.62 -27.19
C ALA A 584 10.43 18.21 -27.93
N LEU A 585 10.60 17.49 -29.05
CA LEU A 585 9.53 17.11 -29.95
C LEU A 585 9.24 15.63 -29.81
N VAL A 586 7.98 15.25 -29.57
CA VAL A 586 7.56 13.85 -29.43
C VAL A 586 6.38 13.57 -30.34
N SER A 587 6.60 12.76 -31.37
CA SER A 587 5.59 12.37 -32.35
C SER A 587 5.09 10.96 -32.09
N PHE A 588 3.78 10.81 -32.21
CA PHE A 588 3.06 9.55 -32.09
C PHE A 588 2.47 9.26 -33.48
N ASP A 589 2.95 8.22 -34.15
CA ASP A 589 2.33 7.69 -35.36
C ASP A 589 1.44 6.51 -34.95
N TRP A 590 0.15 6.62 -35.24
CA TRP A 590 -0.84 5.64 -34.82
C TRP A 590 -1.13 4.56 -35.87
N HIS A 591 -0.46 4.58 -37.03
CA HIS A 591 -0.59 3.55 -38.08
C HIS A 591 -2.06 3.06 -38.27
N PRO A 592 -3.01 3.94 -38.62
CA PRO A 592 -4.43 3.63 -38.63
C PRO A 592 -4.77 2.52 -39.63
N ASN A 593 -5.29 1.40 -39.13
CA ASN A 593 -5.73 0.25 -39.91
C ASN A 593 -7.25 0.32 -40.11
N ASN A 594 -7.71 0.44 -41.36
CA ASN A 594 -9.12 0.43 -41.73
C ASN A 594 -9.50 -0.93 -42.34
N GLN A 595 -10.25 -1.73 -41.58
CA GLN A 595 -10.75 -3.05 -42.01
C GLN A 595 -12.22 -2.98 -42.47
N PHE A 596 -12.77 -1.77 -42.66
CA PHE A 596 -14.19 -1.55 -42.92
C PHE A 596 -14.51 -0.45 -43.97
N PRO A 597 -13.78 -0.39 -45.11
CA PRO A 597 -13.84 0.73 -46.06
C PRO A 597 -15.20 0.95 -46.74
N TYR A 598 -16.12 -0.02 -46.67
CA TYR A 598 -17.43 0.02 -47.34
C TYR A 598 -18.60 0.50 -46.46
N ARG A 599 -18.40 0.73 -45.15
CA ARG A 599 -19.45 1.30 -44.26
C ARG A 599 -19.02 2.57 -43.51
N SER A 600 -17.75 2.97 -43.57
CA SER A 600 -17.25 4.16 -42.86
C SER A 600 -16.07 4.81 -43.58
N PRO A 601 -16.05 6.15 -43.80
CA PRO A 601 -14.85 6.91 -44.17
C PRO A 601 -13.97 7.13 -42.94
N GLY A 602 -13.83 6.09 -42.10
CA GLY A 602 -13.62 6.22 -40.66
C GLY A 602 -12.35 6.97 -40.28
N LYS A 603 -12.45 7.78 -39.24
CA LYS A 603 -11.29 8.46 -38.64
C LYS A 603 -10.85 7.71 -37.40
N LEU A 604 -9.56 7.64 -37.16
CA LEU A 604 -9.03 7.12 -35.89
C LEU A 604 -9.32 8.11 -34.75
N LEU A 605 -9.91 7.64 -33.66
CA LEU A 605 -10.04 8.37 -32.40
C LEU A 605 -9.11 7.78 -31.33
N MET A 606 -8.16 8.57 -30.86
CA MET A 606 -7.22 8.21 -29.80
C MET A 606 -7.43 9.13 -28.59
N VAL A 607 -7.63 8.56 -27.40
CA VAL A 607 -7.74 9.30 -26.14
C VAL A 607 -6.40 9.94 -25.78
N THR A 608 -6.42 11.22 -25.41
CA THR A 608 -5.23 11.97 -24.99
C THR A 608 -5.20 12.15 -23.47
N MET A 609 -4.01 12.08 -22.89
CA MET A 609 -3.78 12.56 -21.53
C MET A 609 -3.85 14.09 -21.48
N PRO A 610 -4.22 14.71 -20.34
CA PRO A 610 -4.23 16.17 -20.21
C PRO A 610 -2.91 16.84 -20.62
N HIS A 611 -1.74 16.30 -20.21
CA HIS A 611 -0.44 16.83 -20.65
C HIS A 611 -0.17 16.64 -22.16
N HIS A 612 -0.71 15.59 -22.81
CA HIS A 612 -0.67 15.47 -24.28
C HIS A 612 -1.50 16.58 -24.94
N SER A 613 -2.71 16.87 -24.42
CA SER A 613 -3.57 17.94 -24.97
C SER A 613 -2.95 19.32 -24.78
N TYR A 614 -2.36 19.58 -23.62
CA TYR A 614 -1.73 20.86 -23.28
C TYR A 614 -0.48 21.14 -24.14
N ASN A 615 0.40 20.14 -24.30
CA ASN A 615 1.65 20.29 -25.06
C ASN A 615 1.50 19.98 -26.56
N MET A 616 0.27 19.82 -27.08
CA MET A 616 0.03 19.51 -28.48
C MET A 616 0.39 20.71 -29.36
N MET A 617 1.29 20.50 -30.34
CA MET A 617 1.72 21.57 -31.24
C MET A 617 0.50 22.14 -32.00
N GLY A 618 0.27 23.46 -31.91
CA GLY A 618 -1.04 24.08 -32.18
C GLY A 618 -1.74 23.71 -33.51
N ARG A 619 -0.98 23.39 -34.57
CA ARG A 619 -1.54 22.92 -35.85
C ARG A 619 -2.32 21.59 -35.76
N PHE A 620 -2.07 20.78 -34.74
CA PHE A 620 -2.81 19.54 -34.47
C PHE A 620 -3.99 19.77 -33.51
N GLY A 621 -4.01 20.86 -32.72
CA GLY A 621 -4.99 21.08 -31.65
C GLY A 621 -6.45 21.17 -32.11
N SER A 622 -6.72 21.55 -33.36
CA SER A 622 -8.04 21.53 -34.00
C SER A 622 -8.67 20.13 -34.14
N HIS A 623 -7.85 19.09 -34.02
CA HIS A 623 -8.29 17.69 -34.05
C HIS A 623 -8.68 17.16 -32.67
N LEU A 624 -8.46 17.92 -31.59
CA LEU A 624 -8.97 17.57 -30.26
C LEU A 624 -10.49 17.68 -30.21
N LYS A 625 -11.15 16.66 -29.66
CA LYS A 625 -12.60 16.53 -29.47
C LYS A 625 -12.91 16.31 -27.99
N ASN A 626 -14.09 16.74 -27.54
CA ASN A 626 -14.65 16.26 -26.28
C ASN A 626 -15.04 14.78 -26.44
N THR A 627 -14.95 13.99 -25.37
CA THR A 627 -15.47 12.62 -25.34
C THR A 627 -16.42 12.42 -24.20
N VAL A 628 -17.19 11.34 -24.26
CA VAL A 628 -18.10 10.88 -23.19
C VAL A 628 -17.35 10.29 -21.97
N TYR A 629 -16.01 10.38 -21.96
CA TYR A 629 -15.12 9.89 -20.90
C TYR A 629 -14.50 11.01 -20.05
N GLY A 630 -14.87 12.27 -20.30
CA GLY A 630 -14.23 13.46 -19.69
C GLY A 630 -12.88 13.83 -20.31
N PHE A 631 -12.04 12.84 -20.64
CA PHE A 631 -10.79 13.04 -21.39
C PHE A 631 -11.05 13.62 -22.79
N LYS A 632 -10.03 14.31 -23.33
CA LYS A 632 -10.04 14.74 -24.73
C LYS A 632 -9.69 13.55 -25.63
N GLY A 633 -10.34 13.48 -26.77
CA GLY A 633 -9.97 12.56 -27.86
C GLY A 633 -9.26 13.33 -28.96
N TYR A 634 -8.46 12.64 -29.76
CA TYR A 634 -7.77 13.18 -30.92
C TYR A 634 -8.22 12.46 -32.18
N GLU A 635 -8.66 13.22 -33.18
CA GLU A 635 -9.19 12.72 -34.45
C GLU A 635 -8.10 12.76 -35.55
N GLY A 636 -7.31 11.69 -35.69
CA GLY A 636 -6.29 11.60 -36.75
C GLY A 636 -5.25 10.50 -36.56
N GLY A 637 -4.49 10.21 -37.62
CA GLY A 637 -3.50 9.12 -37.66
C GLY A 637 -2.16 9.42 -36.96
N SER A 638 -1.89 10.66 -36.57
CA SER A 638 -0.63 11.04 -35.89
C SER A 638 -0.77 12.37 -35.15
N TRP A 639 -0.03 12.56 -34.05
CA TRP A 639 0.13 13.88 -33.42
C TRP A 639 1.60 14.20 -33.09
N LEU A 640 1.86 15.47 -32.73
CA LEU A 640 3.15 15.96 -32.26
C LEU A 640 2.96 16.80 -30.99
N LEU A 641 3.72 16.46 -29.96
CA LEU A 641 3.90 17.28 -28.76
C LEU A 641 5.15 18.14 -28.94
N ASP A 642 5.10 19.39 -28.48
CA ASP A 642 6.15 20.39 -28.61
C ASP A 642 6.38 21.06 -27.24
N MET A 643 7.44 20.62 -26.56
CA MET A 643 7.81 21.03 -25.20
C MET A 643 9.10 21.84 -25.22
N GLU A 644 9.39 22.60 -24.16
CA GLU A 644 10.74 23.14 -23.94
C GLU A 644 11.72 21.97 -23.74
N ALA A 645 12.91 22.01 -24.35
CA ALA A 645 13.97 21.05 -24.07
C ALA A 645 14.82 21.54 -22.89
N PRO A 646 14.80 20.87 -21.74
CA PRO A 646 15.60 21.24 -20.58
C PRO A 646 17.10 21.30 -20.89
N ARG A 647 17.82 22.16 -20.17
CA ARG A 647 19.27 22.24 -20.25
C ARG A 647 19.91 20.92 -19.83
N ALA A 648 20.78 20.38 -20.68
CA ALA A 648 21.45 19.12 -20.43
C ALA A 648 22.57 19.20 -19.36
N ALA A 649 23.32 20.30 -19.28
CA ALA A 649 24.51 20.37 -18.41
C ALA A 649 24.17 20.56 -16.91
N LEU A 650 24.82 19.75 -16.04
CA LEU A 650 24.65 19.82 -14.58
C LEU A 650 25.20 21.10 -13.93
N GLU A 651 26.22 21.70 -14.54
CA GLU A 651 26.87 22.88 -13.99
C GLU A 651 25.82 23.98 -13.71
N PRO A 652 25.96 24.75 -12.62
CA PRO A 652 25.16 25.93 -12.34
C PRO A 652 24.94 26.83 -13.57
N ASP A 653 23.79 27.50 -13.62
CA ASP A 653 23.48 28.40 -14.73
C ASP A 653 24.44 29.62 -14.68
N PRO A 654 25.24 29.91 -15.73
CA PRO A 654 26.19 31.02 -15.67
C PRO A 654 25.52 32.37 -15.40
N SER A 655 24.28 32.56 -15.85
CA SER A 655 23.45 33.72 -15.50
C SER A 655 23.24 33.83 -13.99
N GLY A 656 22.77 32.75 -13.35
CA GLY A 656 22.57 32.66 -11.90
C GLY A 656 23.86 32.82 -11.10
N VAL A 657 24.96 32.21 -11.54
CA VAL A 657 26.27 32.36 -10.89
C VAL A 657 26.78 33.80 -10.97
N GLN A 658 26.63 34.47 -12.11
CA GLN A 658 27.04 35.87 -12.23
C GLN A 658 26.10 36.82 -11.46
N MET A 659 24.79 36.53 -11.41
CA MET A 659 23.83 37.25 -10.58
C MET A 659 24.25 37.20 -9.09
N ILE A 660 24.56 36.01 -8.59
CA ILE A 660 25.07 35.83 -7.22
C ILE A 660 26.41 36.55 -7.03
N LYS A 661 27.38 36.41 -7.95
CA LYS A 661 28.68 37.10 -7.86
C LYS A 661 28.57 38.63 -7.89
N SER A 662 27.53 39.18 -8.52
CA SER A 662 27.28 40.64 -8.56
C SER A 662 26.72 41.18 -7.24
N ASN A 663 26.16 40.33 -6.37
CA ASN A 663 25.68 40.70 -5.05
C ASN A 663 26.68 40.23 -3.98
N SER A 664 27.37 41.18 -3.34
CA SER A 664 28.41 40.90 -2.35
C SER A 664 27.93 40.09 -1.14
N GLN A 665 26.67 40.26 -0.72
CA GLN A 665 26.11 39.48 0.39
C GLN A 665 25.83 38.03 -0.06
N HIS A 666 25.12 37.84 -1.17
CA HIS A 666 24.78 36.50 -1.67
C HIS A 666 26.04 35.70 -2.01
N LEU A 667 27.08 36.34 -2.55
CA LEU A 667 28.39 35.74 -2.80
C LEU A 667 29.04 35.24 -1.50
N GLN A 668 29.09 36.06 -0.44
CA GLN A 668 29.66 35.66 0.84
C GLN A 668 28.89 34.50 1.49
N GLU A 669 27.56 34.55 1.46
CA GLU A 669 26.70 33.49 2.02
C GLU A 669 26.85 32.16 1.26
N ILE A 670 27.02 32.20 -0.08
CA ILE A 670 27.32 31.04 -0.92
C ILE A 670 28.72 30.49 -0.62
N LEU A 671 29.75 31.33 -0.52
CA LEU A 671 31.11 30.89 -0.20
C LEU A 671 31.16 30.19 1.17
N GLN A 672 30.57 30.81 2.20
CA GLN A 672 30.44 30.22 3.53
C GLN A 672 29.59 28.93 3.55
N ALA A 673 28.64 28.78 2.62
CA ALA A 673 27.88 27.54 2.47
C ALA A 673 28.73 26.43 1.81
N ILE A 674 29.54 26.75 0.79
CA ILE A 674 30.47 25.80 0.17
C ILE A 674 31.50 25.30 1.19
N ASP A 675 32.09 26.21 1.98
CA ASP A 675 33.05 25.86 3.03
C ASP A 675 32.46 24.86 4.05
N ARG A 676 31.21 25.13 4.50
CA ARG A 676 30.51 24.30 5.50
C ARG A 676 30.07 22.95 4.93
N ASP A 677 29.47 22.93 3.75
CA ASP A 677 29.07 21.70 3.07
C ASP A 677 30.30 20.81 2.78
N ALA A 678 31.44 21.41 2.36
CA ALA A 678 32.67 20.68 2.06
C ALA A 678 33.33 20.09 3.31
N ALA A 679 33.37 20.86 4.41
CA ALA A 679 33.85 20.37 5.71
C ALA A 679 32.97 19.26 6.31
N GLN A 680 31.74 19.08 5.83
CA GLN A 680 30.79 18.09 6.34
C GLN A 680 30.59 16.89 5.40
N ALA A 681 31.14 16.92 4.18
CA ALA A 681 31.02 15.90 3.13
C ALA A 681 31.75 14.57 3.48
N ASN A 682 30.98 13.61 4.02
CA ASN A 682 31.45 12.30 4.49
C ASN A 682 31.16 11.16 3.48
N LEU A 683 31.48 11.36 2.20
CA LEU A 683 31.12 10.44 1.12
C LEU A 683 31.68 9.02 1.31
N GLU A 684 32.91 8.91 1.79
CA GLU A 684 33.65 7.65 1.96
C GLU A 684 32.96 6.67 2.92
N GLN A 685 32.22 7.19 3.90
CA GLN A 685 31.43 6.39 4.84
C GLN A 685 30.21 5.75 4.14
N TYR A 686 29.45 6.53 3.37
CA TYR A 686 28.29 6.02 2.65
C TYR A 686 28.71 4.95 1.65
N CYS A 687 29.71 5.23 0.81
CA CYS A 687 30.14 4.34 -0.28
C CYS A 687 30.74 2.99 0.15
N ARG A 688 30.96 2.76 1.45
CA ARG A 688 31.41 1.47 2.00
C ARG A 688 30.37 0.77 2.87
N TYR A 689 29.45 1.51 3.49
CA TYR A 689 28.62 1.02 4.60
C TYR A 689 27.12 1.36 4.51
N SER A 690 26.67 1.98 3.42
CA SER A 690 25.26 2.28 3.16
C SER A 690 24.71 1.52 1.95
N ASP A 691 23.38 1.44 1.91
CA ASP A 691 22.59 0.98 0.78
C ASP A 691 22.81 1.84 -0.49
N SER A 692 22.30 1.36 -1.63
CA SER A 692 22.53 2.02 -2.92
C SER A 692 21.80 3.37 -3.02
N TYR A 693 20.64 3.55 -2.38
CA TYR A 693 19.93 4.83 -2.36
C TYR A 693 20.68 5.90 -1.57
N ASN A 694 21.05 5.61 -0.32
CA ASN A 694 21.77 6.56 0.54
C ASN A 694 23.19 6.83 0.05
N THR A 695 23.86 5.84 -0.56
CA THR A 695 25.12 6.07 -1.29
C THR A 695 24.91 7.00 -2.49
N GLY A 696 23.85 6.77 -3.28
CA GLY A 696 23.42 7.66 -4.36
C GLY A 696 23.25 9.11 -3.86
N LYS A 697 22.42 9.33 -2.85
CA LYS A 697 22.22 10.63 -2.22
C LYS A 697 23.53 11.30 -1.80
N GLY A 698 24.43 10.55 -1.16
CA GLY A 698 25.75 11.03 -0.77
C GLY A 698 26.61 11.48 -1.96
N ILE A 699 26.69 10.68 -3.02
CA ILE A 699 27.53 10.99 -4.18
C ILE A 699 26.94 12.12 -5.04
N GLY A 700 25.62 12.18 -5.17
CA GLY A 700 24.91 13.26 -5.87
C GLY A 700 25.10 14.62 -5.20
N PHE A 701 24.95 14.69 -3.87
CA PHE A 701 25.29 15.87 -3.07
C PHE A 701 26.75 16.30 -3.31
N THR A 702 27.69 15.35 -3.22
CA THR A 702 29.12 15.63 -3.34
C THR A 702 29.49 16.17 -4.73
N ALA A 703 28.92 15.59 -5.80
CA ALA A 703 29.09 16.07 -7.17
C ALA A 703 28.47 17.46 -7.40
N ARG A 704 27.26 17.72 -6.86
CA ARG A 704 26.63 19.04 -6.94
C ARG A 704 27.47 20.10 -6.21
N LEU A 705 27.97 19.79 -5.02
CA LEU A 705 28.84 20.69 -4.25
C LEU A 705 30.15 20.98 -4.99
N ALA A 706 30.81 19.96 -5.56
CA ALA A 706 32.06 20.13 -6.30
C ALA A 706 31.85 20.99 -7.57
N SER A 707 30.72 20.82 -8.27
CA SER A 707 30.31 21.65 -9.40
C SER A 707 30.10 23.12 -8.99
N ILE A 708 29.44 23.35 -7.85
CA ILE A 708 29.26 24.71 -7.28
C ILE A 708 30.61 25.33 -6.88
N SER A 709 31.50 24.55 -6.23
CA SER A 709 32.85 24.99 -5.87
C SER A 709 33.64 25.47 -7.09
N ARG A 710 33.63 24.70 -8.19
CA ARG A 710 34.21 25.11 -9.49
C ARG A 710 33.58 26.41 -10.01
N ALA A 711 32.25 26.48 -10.06
CA ALA A 711 31.53 27.63 -10.62
C ALA A 711 31.80 28.94 -9.84
N PHE A 712 31.99 28.87 -8.52
CA PHE A 712 32.34 30.01 -7.68
C PHE A 712 33.84 30.28 -7.56
N GLY A 713 34.70 29.38 -8.06
CA GLY A 713 36.16 29.56 -8.08
C GLY A 713 36.86 29.24 -6.75
N THR A 714 36.26 28.39 -5.91
CA THR A 714 36.90 27.87 -4.69
C THR A 714 37.66 26.57 -4.99
N ASN A 715 38.61 26.18 -4.14
CA ASN A 715 39.48 25.03 -4.38
C ASN A 715 38.96 23.69 -3.81
N HIS A 716 37.79 23.67 -3.14
CA HIS A 716 37.26 22.48 -2.47
C HIS A 716 37.00 21.30 -3.42
N TYR A 717 36.66 21.59 -4.68
CA TYR A 717 36.43 20.56 -5.70
C TYR A 717 37.60 19.59 -5.85
N HIS A 718 38.86 19.99 -5.60
CA HIS A 718 40.01 19.08 -5.70
C HIS A 718 39.90 17.87 -4.76
N ALA A 719 39.43 18.09 -3.52
CA ALA A 719 39.22 17.02 -2.56
C ALA A 719 37.95 16.24 -2.87
N LEU A 720 36.86 16.94 -3.24
CA LEU A 720 35.57 16.33 -3.55
C LEU A 720 35.63 15.42 -4.78
N ASP A 721 36.38 15.80 -5.83
CA ASP A 721 36.66 14.98 -7.01
C ASP A 721 37.31 13.64 -6.65
N GLY A 722 38.28 13.66 -5.70
CA GLY A 722 38.92 12.45 -5.20
C GLY A 722 37.93 11.52 -4.50
N LYS A 723 37.04 12.09 -3.66
CA LYS A 723 35.96 11.33 -3.00
C LYS A 723 34.99 10.73 -4.01
N ILE A 724 34.55 11.51 -5.01
CA ILE A 724 33.65 11.08 -6.08
C ILE A 724 34.29 9.95 -6.89
N LYS A 725 35.55 10.12 -7.33
CA LYS A 725 36.32 9.10 -8.06
C LYS A 725 36.36 7.78 -7.28
N ASN A 726 36.78 7.83 -6.02
CA ASN A 726 36.94 6.63 -5.19
C ASN A 726 35.59 5.90 -4.98
N CYS A 727 34.51 6.65 -4.78
CA CYS A 727 33.16 6.07 -4.67
C CYS A 727 32.70 5.41 -5.98
N LEU A 728 32.91 6.08 -7.13
CA LEU A 728 32.59 5.53 -8.44
C LEU A 728 33.44 4.30 -8.78
N GLU A 729 34.72 4.28 -8.41
CA GLU A 729 35.60 3.14 -8.67
C GLU A 729 35.19 1.91 -7.86
N LEU A 730 34.71 2.07 -6.63
CA LEU A 730 34.09 1.01 -5.84
C LEU A 730 32.79 0.49 -6.48
N TRP A 731 31.80 1.37 -6.68
CA TRP A 731 30.46 0.94 -7.09
C TRP A 731 30.37 0.50 -8.56
N LEU A 732 31.20 1.05 -9.45
CA LEU A 732 31.35 0.52 -10.81
C LEU A 732 32.21 -0.75 -10.87
N ARG A 733 32.76 -1.23 -9.74
CA ARG A 733 33.65 -2.40 -9.62
C ARG A 733 34.94 -2.28 -10.43
N VAL A 734 35.51 -1.08 -10.46
CA VAL A 734 36.88 -0.80 -10.93
C VAL A 734 37.87 -1.23 -9.85
N ASP A 735 37.57 -0.85 -8.61
CA ASP A 735 37.96 -1.55 -7.38
C ASP A 735 36.78 -2.45 -6.97
N ASP A 736 36.99 -3.77 -6.87
CA ASP A 736 35.94 -4.75 -6.54
C ASP A 736 35.93 -5.16 -5.05
N SER A 737 36.49 -4.30 -4.17
CA SER A 737 36.67 -4.56 -2.73
C SER A 737 35.44 -4.34 -1.84
N ILE A 738 34.30 -3.90 -2.38
CA ILE A 738 33.06 -3.82 -1.59
C ILE A 738 32.46 -5.21 -1.32
N PRO A 739 31.69 -5.41 -0.23
CA PRO A 739 31.00 -6.68 0.04
C PRO A 739 30.06 -7.10 -1.10
N GLU A 740 29.97 -8.41 -1.37
CA GLU A 740 29.24 -8.94 -2.53
C GLU A 740 27.77 -8.46 -2.60
N LYS A 741 27.09 -8.30 -1.46
CA LYS A 741 25.71 -7.81 -1.41
C LYS A 741 25.50 -6.40 -1.99
N TRP A 742 26.53 -5.55 -1.97
CA TRP A 742 26.50 -4.17 -2.48
C TRP A 742 27.05 -4.04 -3.90
N LYS A 743 27.53 -5.13 -4.49
CA LYS A 743 27.99 -5.11 -5.89
C LYS A 743 26.81 -5.07 -6.83
N PHE A 744 26.91 -4.27 -7.87
CA PHE A 744 26.06 -4.48 -9.04
C PHE A 744 26.50 -5.78 -9.77
N HIS A 745 25.49 -6.50 -10.22
CA HIS A 745 25.54 -7.63 -11.14
C HIS A 745 24.63 -7.30 -12.34
N TYR A 746 24.56 -8.21 -13.29
CA TYR A 746 23.60 -8.16 -14.39
C TYR A 746 22.77 -9.43 -14.36
N ASP A 747 21.44 -9.30 -14.33
CA ASP A 747 20.52 -10.42 -14.47
C ASP A 747 20.18 -10.66 -15.95
N SER A 748 20.39 -11.90 -16.38
CA SER A 748 20.09 -12.38 -17.74
C SER A 748 18.64 -12.86 -17.92
N VAL A 749 17.81 -12.89 -16.88
CA VAL A 749 16.38 -13.25 -16.99
C VAL A 749 15.55 -12.06 -17.45
N TRP A 750 15.65 -10.93 -16.75
CA TRP A 750 14.90 -9.70 -17.08
C TRP A 750 15.68 -8.77 -18.00
N GLY A 751 17.01 -8.79 -17.92
CA GLY A 751 17.91 -7.97 -18.70
C GLY A 751 18.15 -6.62 -18.06
N GLY A 752 18.80 -6.61 -16.88
CA GLY A 752 19.07 -5.37 -16.16
C GLY A 752 20.13 -5.53 -15.08
N LEU A 753 20.47 -4.45 -14.40
CA LEU A 753 21.32 -4.49 -13.22
C LEU A 753 20.58 -5.15 -12.05
N TYR A 754 21.34 -5.65 -11.08
CA TYR A 754 20.83 -6.30 -9.88
C TYR A 754 21.86 -6.15 -8.75
N LEU A 755 21.41 -6.05 -7.50
CA LEU A 755 22.25 -6.24 -6.30
C LEU A 755 21.43 -6.99 -5.25
N ARG A 756 22.10 -7.66 -4.30
CA ARG A 756 21.37 -8.43 -3.26
C ARG A 756 20.89 -7.56 -2.10
N ALA A 757 21.67 -6.54 -1.73
CA ALA A 757 21.55 -5.70 -0.52
C ALA A 757 21.54 -6.42 0.84
N THR A 758 21.33 -7.74 0.87
CA THR A 758 21.41 -8.59 2.05
C THR A 758 22.30 -9.82 1.78
N ASP A 759 22.86 -10.36 2.86
CA ASP A 759 23.62 -11.61 2.83
C ASP A 759 22.69 -12.85 2.83
N GLY A 760 21.41 -12.67 3.20
CA GLY A 760 20.35 -13.67 3.11
C GLY A 760 19.55 -13.57 1.80
N ASP A 761 18.31 -14.07 1.80
CA ASP A 761 17.38 -13.89 0.66
C ASP A 761 16.66 -12.54 0.75
N PRO A 762 16.60 -11.76 -0.35
CA PRO A 762 16.00 -10.43 -0.35
C PRO A 762 14.48 -10.50 -0.18
N GLN A 763 13.96 -9.72 0.75
CA GLN A 763 12.53 -9.42 0.90
C GLN A 763 12.14 -8.27 -0.03
N PHE A 764 10.86 -8.13 -0.39
CA PHE A 764 10.38 -7.13 -1.37
C PHE A 764 10.87 -5.69 -1.09
N TYR A 765 10.94 -5.26 0.18
CA TYR A 765 11.40 -3.91 0.58
C TYR A 765 12.92 -3.79 0.81
N THR A 766 13.74 -4.78 0.44
CA THR A 766 15.20 -4.74 0.65
C THR A 766 15.84 -3.72 -0.27
N ASP A 767 16.61 -2.76 0.26
CA ASP A 767 17.12 -1.59 -0.48
C ASP A 767 16.03 -0.97 -1.38
N TYR A 768 14.90 -0.63 -0.76
CA TYR A 768 13.72 -0.02 -1.38
C TYR A 768 13.11 -0.81 -2.55
N GLY A 769 13.45 -2.10 -2.66
CA GLY A 769 12.97 -3.00 -3.72
C GLY A 769 13.86 -3.03 -4.97
N PHE A 770 15.07 -2.46 -4.92
CA PHE A 770 16.06 -2.59 -6.00
C PHE A 770 16.30 -4.07 -6.43
N PRO A 771 16.38 -5.08 -5.54
CA PRO A 771 16.51 -6.49 -5.96
C PRO A 771 15.31 -7.03 -6.76
N PHE A 772 14.22 -6.25 -6.87
CA PHE A 772 12.96 -6.55 -7.58
C PHE A 772 12.64 -5.52 -8.67
N TYR A 773 13.62 -4.73 -9.13
CA TYR A 773 13.49 -3.67 -10.15
C TYR A 773 12.73 -2.39 -9.75
N ASN A 774 12.33 -2.23 -8.47
CA ASN A 774 11.84 -0.93 -8.00
C ASN A 774 12.98 0.10 -7.97
N ASP A 775 12.64 1.38 -8.18
CA ASP A 775 13.44 2.55 -7.81
C ASP A 775 14.87 2.66 -8.39
N HIS A 776 15.27 1.77 -9.30
CA HIS A 776 16.55 1.83 -10.03
C HIS A 776 16.85 3.23 -10.57
N HIS A 777 15.83 3.91 -11.14
CA HIS A 777 15.94 5.24 -11.68
C HIS A 777 16.18 6.35 -10.63
N PHE A 778 15.68 6.20 -9.40
CA PHE A 778 16.03 7.08 -8.28
C PHE A 778 17.44 6.77 -7.76
N HIS A 779 17.79 5.49 -7.58
CA HIS A 779 19.08 5.06 -7.04
C HIS A 779 20.23 5.37 -8.02
N LEU A 780 20.19 4.76 -9.22
CA LEU A 780 21.18 4.94 -10.28
C LEU A 780 21.16 6.37 -10.84
N GLY A 781 20.04 7.08 -10.74
CA GLY A 781 19.96 8.49 -11.16
C GLY A 781 20.99 9.38 -10.46
N TYR A 782 21.25 9.16 -9.16
CA TYR A 782 22.32 9.85 -8.45
C TYR A 782 23.73 9.44 -8.90
N PHE A 783 23.97 8.15 -9.15
CA PHE A 783 25.26 7.69 -9.68
C PHE A 783 25.52 8.25 -11.09
N LEU A 784 24.50 8.27 -11.94
CA LEU A 784 24.54 8.86 -13.28
C LEU A 784 24.73 10.38 -13.22
N TYR A 785 24.18 11.08 -12.21
CA TYR A 785 24.44 12.49 -11.96
C TYR A 785 25.91 12.73 -11.61
N ALA A 786 26.47 11.97 -10.66
CA ALA A 786 27.88 12.04 -10.31
C ALA A 786 28.81 11.68 -11.47
N LEU A 787 28.39 10.75 -12.35
CA LEU A 787 29.12 10.39 -13.56
C LEU A 787 29.07 11.48 -14.64
N ALA A 788 27.91 12.06 -14.90
CA ALA A 788 27.75 13.16 -15.86
C ALA A 788 28.56 14.41 -15.49
N TYR A 789 28.84 14.57 -14.19
CA TYR A 789 29.82 15.51 -13.67
C TYR A 789 31.26 15.02 -13.92
N TYR A 790 31.64 13.89 -13.34
CA TYR A 790 33.04 13.44 -13.29
C TYR A 790 33.63 13.13 -14.69
N VAL A 791 32.81 12.65 -15.64
CA VAL A 791 33.19 12.42 -17.05
C VAL A 791 33.69 13.69 -17.75
N ARG A 792 33.22 14.88 -17.35
CA ARG A 792 33.71 16.17 -17.89
C ARG A 792 35.13 16.49 -17.42
N HIS A 793 35.52 15.98 -16.25
CA HIS A 793 36.74 16.39 -15.53
C HIS A 793 37.89 15.37 -15.64
N ASP A 794 37.64 14.06 -15.70
CA ASP A 794 38.61 13.07 -16.18
C ASP A 794 38.07 12.27 -17.37
N LYS A 795 38.25 12.85 -18.57
CA LYS A 795 37.93 12.20 -19.85
C LYS A 795 38.72 10.91 -20.07
N SER A 796 39.92 10.76 -19.48
CA SER A 796 40.75 9.56 -19.65
C SER A 796 40.14 8.38 -18.88
N TRP A 797 39.71 8.62 -17.64
CA TRP A 797 39.00 7.66 -16.81
C TRP A 797 37.64 7.32 -17.40
N ALA A 798 36.93 8.32 -17.92
CA ALA A 798 35.65 8.14 -18.58
C ALA A 798 35.71 7.20 -19.79
N GLN A 799 36.77 7.26 -20.63
CA GLN A 799 36.91 6.31 -21.74
C GLN A 799 37.28 4.90 -21.27
N ARG A 800 38.19 4.77 -20.29
CA ARG A 800 38.55 3.46 -19.69
C ARG A 800 37.33 2.75 -19.10
N ASN A 801 36.44 3.49 -18.44
CA ASN A 801 35.27 2.95 -17.74
C ASN A 801 33.94 3.04 -18.51
N LYS A 802 33.96 3.50 -19.78
CA LYS A 802 32.75 3.80 -20.57
C LYS A 802 31.74 2.65 -20.59
N HIS A 803 32.20 1.40 -20.68
CA HIS A 803 31.34 0.21 -20.70
C HIS A 803 30.52 0.02 -19.40
N ARG A 804 31.13 0.28 -18.23
CA ARG A 804 30.45 0.22 -16.92
C ARG A 804 29.45 1.36 -16.78
N ILE A 805 29.86 2.56 -17.21
CA ILE A 805 29.06 3.79 -17.13
C ILE A 805 27.81 3.71 -18.02
N TYR A 806 27.95 3.20 -19.25
CA TYR A 806 26.81 2.98 -20.13
C TYR A 806 25.91 1.81 -19.67
N ALA A 807 26.40 0.84 -18.87
CA ALA A 807 25.54 -0.20 -18.31
C ALA A 807 24.49 0.40 -17.34
N LEU A 808 24.90 1.28 -16.43
CA LEU A 808 23.97 2.03 -15.57
C LEU A 808 23.03 2.92 -16.40
N ALA A 809 23.52 3.54 -17.47
CA ALA A 809 22.69 4.41 -18.32
C ALA A 809 21.62 3.66 -19.13
N ARG A 810 21.91 2.43 -19.56
CA ARG A 810 21.00 1.57 -20.33
C ARG A 810 19.90 0.97 -19.46
N ASP A 811 20.21 0.64 -18.21
CA ASP A 811 19.26 0.08 -17.24
C ASP A 811 18.01 0.95 -17.03
N VAL A 812 18.20 2.26 -16.93
CA VAL A 812 17.13 3.23 -16.63
C VAL A 812 16.78 4.15 -17.81
N GLY A 813 17.30 3.86 -19.00
CA GLY A 813 17.35 4.82 -20.10
C GLY A 813 17.75 4.30 -21.48
N ASN A 814 17.67 3.00 -21.75
CA ASN A 814 17.93 2.46 -23.08
C ASN A 814 16.86 2.94 -24.10
N PRO A 815 17.23 3.69 -25.15
CA PRO A 815 16.29 4.20 -26.14
C PRO A 815 15.97 3.23 -27.29
N SER A 816 16.46 1.97 -27.27
CA SER A 816 16.39 1.11 -28.45
C SER A 816 16.15 -0.38 -28.21
N ASN A 817 15.11 -0.90 -28.87
CA ASN A 817 14.84 -2.33 -29.06
C ASN A 817 15.94 -3.07 -29.88
N LYS A 818 17.01 -2.39 -30.31
CA LYS A 818 18.22 -3.01 -30.87
C LYS A 818 19.18 -3.51 -29.79
N ASP A 819 19.08 -2.99 -28.57
CA ASP A 819 19.78 -3.56 -27.43
C ASP A 819 19.16 -4.93 -27.10
N ARG A 820 20.01 -5.94 -26.87
CA ARG A 820 19.59 -7.29 -26.50
C ARG A 820 19.81 -7.59 -25.02
N PHE A 821 20.44 -6.68 -24.29
CA PHE A 821 20.82 -6.85 -22.89
C PHE A 821 19.91 -6.07 -21.93
N PHE A 822 19.37 -4.94 -22.36
CA PHE A 822 18.45 -4.12 -21.58
C PHE A 822 17.12 -3.93 -22.35
N PRO A 823 15.95 -3.96 -21.68
CA PRO A 823 14.69 -3.55 -22.30
C PRO A 823 14.73 -2.06 -22.67
N VAL A 824 13.73 -1.57 -23.40
CA VAL A 824 13.54 -0.11 -23.52
C VAL A 824 12.96 0.41 -22.21
N ALA A 825 13.68 1.33 -21.58
CA ALA A 825 13.34 1.98 -20.32
C ALA A 825 13.66 3.48 -20.45
N LEU A 826 12.84 4.35 -19.87
CA LEU A 826 12.87 5.80 -20.14
C LEU A 826 12.65 6.63 -18.86
N ASN A 827 13.37 6.29 -17.80
CA ASN A 827 13.00 6.64 -16.42
C ASN A 827 14.01 7.59 -15.73
N CYS A 828 15.14 7.92 -16.35
CA CYS A 828 16.19 8.75 -15.73
C CYS A 828 16.49 10.03 -16.53
N TYR A 829 16.09 11.17 -15.99
CA TYR A 829 15.81 12.37 -16.80
C TYR A 829 17.04 13.27 -17.00
N HIS A 830 17.35 14.11 -16.01
CA HIS A 830 18.44 15.11 -16.12
C HIS A 830 19.82 14.47 -16.22
N ALA A 831 20.07 13.39 -15.47
CA ALA A 831 21.37 12.75 -15.40
C ALA A 831 21.81 12.15 -16.74
N LEU A 832 20.89 11.53 -17.50
CA LEU A 832 21.20 10.99 -18.83
C LEU A 832 21.41 12.11 -19.86
N ALA A 833 20.62 13.18 -19.81
CA ALA A 833 20.84 14.36 -20.65
C ALA A 833 22.26 14.89 -20.47
N ALA A 834 22.67 15.01 -19.20
CA ALA A 834 23.97 15.51 -18.81
C ALA A 834 25.14 14.58 -19.13
N LEU A 835 24.94 13.26 -19.00
CA LEU A 835 25.93 12.25 -19.31
C LEU A 835 26.20 12.19 -20.82
N GLY A 836 25.15 12.29 -21.63
CA GLY A 836 25.26 12.43 -23.08
C GLY A 836 26.04 13.69 -23.45
N ASP A 837 25.69 14.84 -22.87
CA ASP A 837 26.40 16.10 -23.09
C ASP A 837 27.87 16.08 -22.59
N ALA A 838 28.17 15.33 -21.52
CA ALA A 838 29.53 15.14 -21.00
C ALA A 838 30.41 14.27 -21.93
N TYR A 839 29.82 13.24 -22.55
CA TYR A 839 30.51 12.40 -23.53
C TYR A 839 30.54 12.97 -24.96
N GLY A 840 29.69 13.96 -25.27
CA GLY A 840 29.43 14.40 -26.64
C GLY A 840 28.54 13.41 -27.42
N ASP A 841 27.72 12.62 -26.72
CA ASP A 841 26.75 11.68 -27.29
C ASP A 841 25.40 12.39 -27.51
N PRO A 842 25.03 12.73 -28.77
CA PRO A 842 23.84 13.49 -29.05
C PRO A 842 22.55 12.68 -28.86
N ILE A 843 22.63 11.34 -28.95
CA ILE A 843 21.46 10.47 -28.79
C ILE A 843 21.12 10.39 -27.31
N LEU A 844 22.09 10.02 -26.46
CA LEU A 844 21.90 9.96 -25.01
C LEU A 844 21.46 11.32 -24.45
N ARG A 845 22.04 12.42 -24.95
CA ARG A 845 21.65 13.78 -24.57
C ARG A 845 20.19 14.08 -24.94
N ALA A 846 19.82 13.86 -26.21
CA ALA A 846 18.46 14.15 -26.68
C ALA A 846 17.39 13.28 -25.99
N THR A 847 17.69 12.00 -25.76
CA THR A 847 16.82 11.09 -24.98
C THR A 847 16.58 11.65 -23.58
N GLY A 848 17.63 11.97 -22.83
CA GLY A 848 17.51 12.57 -21.48
C GLY A 848 16.71 13.88 -21.46
N GLN A 849 16.96 14.78 -22.41
CA GLN A 849 16.24 16.04 -22.54
C GLN A 849 14.74 15.82 -22.83
N VAL A 850 14.39 14.90 -23.73
CA VAL A 850 12.98 14.58 -24.06
C VAL A 850 12.26 13.97 -22.86
N MET A 851 12.89 13.03 -22.14
CA MET A 851 12.26 12.43 -20.97
C MET A 851 12.08 13.47 -19.85
N LEU A 852 13.05 14.36 -19.61
CA LEU A 852 12.90 15.44 -18.63
C LEU A 852 11.82 16.45 -19.04
N ALA A 853 11.63 16.71 -20.33
CA ALA A 853 10.53 17.54 -20.83
C ALA A 853 9.16 16.90 -20.56
N MET A 854 9.02 15.60 -20.88
CA MET A 854 7.78 14.85 -20.66
C MET A 854 7.45 14.68 -19.18
N GLU A 855 8.44 14.39 -18.34
CA GLU A 855 8.25 14.28 -16.90
C GLU A 855 7.91 15.65 -16.30
N THR A 856 8.58 16.73 -16.72
CA THR A 856 8.21 18.09 -16.30
C THR A 856 6.76 18.39 -16.65
N ALA A 857 6.31 18.05 -17.87
CA ALA A 857 4.91 18.22 -18.26
C ALA A 857 3.95 17.38 -17.41
N SER A 858 4.34 16.16 -17.02
CA SER A 858 3.52 15.25 -16.20
C SER A 858 3.47 15.65 -14.73
N VAL A 859 4.60 16.03 -14.13
CA VAL A 859 4.68 16.60 -12.78
C VAL A 859 3.86 17.88 -12.66
N ARG A 860 3.96 18.77 -13.66
CA ARG A 860 3.15 19.99 -13.74
C ARG A 860 1.65 19.70 -13.87
N GLU A 861 1.25 18.63 -14.56
CA GLU A 861 -0.16 18.32 -14.81
C GLU A 861 -0.82 17.54 -13.68
N TYR A 862 -0.11 16.60 -13.05
CA TYR A 862 -0.70 15.61 -12.13
C TYR A 862 -0.25 15.78 -10.67
N TRP A 863 1.03 16.10 -10.41
CA TRP A 863 1.54 16.24 -9.05
C TRP A 863 1.34 17.64 -8.48
N HIS A 864 1.43 18.68 -9.31
CA HIS A 864 1.39 20.08 -8.92
C HIS A 864 0.01 20.69 -9.22
N VAL A 865 -0.62 21.33 -8.22
CA VAL A 865 -1.77 22.20 -8.46
C VAL A 865 -1.28 23.54 -8.99
N ARG A 866 -1.91 24.00 -10.06
CA ARG A 866 -1.52 25.14 -10.90
C ARG A 866 -2.76 25.84 -11.46
N ASP A 867 -2.61 27.08 -11.92
CA ASP A 867 -3.78 27.86 -12.38
C ASP A 867 -4.51 27.24 -13.58
N HIS A 868 -3.83 26.44 -14.42
CA HIS A 868 -4.45 25.77 -15.57
C HIS A 868 -5.12 24.43 -15.24
N ASN A 869 -4.69 23.74 -14.18
CA ASN A 869 -5.22 22.44 -13.76
C ASN A 869 -5.91 22.46 -12.38
N TYR A 870 -6.10 23.62 -11.75
CA TYR A 870 -6.76 23.74 -10.44
C TYR A 870 -8.12 23.03 -10.38
N ASN A 871 -8.96 23.25 -11.40
CA ASN A 871 -10.26 22.60 -11.55
C ASN A 871 -10.17 21.09 -11.87
N GLN A 872 -8.97 20.58 -12.18
CA GLN A 872 -8.68 19.15 -12.36
C GLN A 872 -8.36 18.44 -11.03
N PHE A 873 -8.35 19.13 -9.89
CA PHE A 873 -8.13 18.52 -8.59
C PHE A 873 -9.38 18.55 -7.70
N PRO A 874 -9.57 17.58 -6.80
CA PRO A 874 -10.58 17.65 -5.76
C PRO A 874 -10.26 18.77 -4.74
N PRO A 875 -11.25 19.34 -4.03
CA PRO A 875 -11.04 20.48 -3.13
C PRO A 875 -9.93 20.30 -2.09
N VAL A 876 -9.73 19.08 -1.59
CA VAL A 876 -8.64 18.74 -0.67
C VAL A 876 -7.24 18.86 -1.29
N LEU A 877 -7.08 18.47 -2.56
CA LEU A 877 -5.80 18.61 -3.27
C LEU A 877 -5.61 20.06 -3.73
N GLN A 878 -6.69 20.73 -4.18
CA GLN A 878 -6.69 22.18 -4.46
C GLN A 878 -6.17 23.01 -3.28
N GLU A 879 -6.54 22.62 -2.05
CA GLU A 879 -6.06 23.26 -0.82
C GLU A 879 -4.60 22.90 -0.47
N TYR A 880 -4.18 21.65 -0.71
CA TYR A 880 -2.81 21.21 -0.38
C TYR A 880 -1.76 21.66 -1.41
N GLY A 881 -2.16 22.03 -2.63
CA GLY A 881 -1.25 22.51 -3.67
C GLY A 881 -0.38 21.43 -4.34
N ALA A 882 -0.37 20.21 -3.80
CA ALA A 882 0.42 19.08 -4.30
C ALA A 882 -0.27 17.74 -4.01
N VAL A 883 0.00 16.75 -4.85
CA VAL A 883 -0.29 15.33 -4.60
C VAL A 883 0.94 14.67 -3.97
N GLY A 884 0.74 13.65 -3.13
CA GLY A 884 1.84 12.88 -2.53
C GLY A 884 2.40 11.86 -3.51
N MET A 885 1.74 10.72 -3.61
CA MET A 885 2.10 9.67 -4.55
C MET A 885 1.12 9.63 -5.72
N ILE A 886 1.70 9.60 -6.92
CA ILE A 886 0.98 9.27 -8.14
C ILE A 886 1.41 7.88 -8.57
N ALA A 887 0.50 7.30 -9.30
CA ALA A 887 0.02 5.98 -9.04
C ALA A 887 -0.96 5.68 -10.17
N GLU A 888 -1.07 4.42 -10.52
CA GLU A 888 -1.61 4.04 -11.80
C GLU A 888 -3.13 4.29 -11.80
N SER A 889 -3.86 3.77 -10.82
CA SER A 889 -5.15 4.33 -10.38
C SER A 889 -5.09 5.80 -9.91
N SER A 890 -4.04 6.26 -9.19
CA SER A 890 -4.19 7.26 -8.10
C SER A 890 -3.58 8.63 -8.20
N PHE A 891 -4.26 9.50 -7.46
CA PHE A 891 -3.65 10.51 -6.59
C PHE A 891 -3.77 10.09 -5.11
N TYR A 892 -2.65 9.96 -4.41
CA TYR A 892 -2.59 9.76 -2.95
C TYR A 892 -2.33 11.11 -2.27
N ALA A 893 -3.29 11.62 -1.50
CA ALA A 893 -3.20 12.98 -0.95
C ALA A 893 -2.12 13.19 0.12
N TYR A 894 -1.81 12.17 0.93
CA TYR A 894 -0.83 12.30 2.03
C TYR A 894 0.05 11.07 2.28
N THR A 895 -0.05 10.02 1.47
CA THR A 895 0.71 8.78 1.72
C THR A 895 2.18 8.97 1.40
N LEU A 896 3.00 8.61 2.38
CA LEU A 896 4.44 8.38 2.29
C LEU A 896 4.67 6.97 2.83
N ASN A 897 5.58 6.20 2.22
CA ASN A 897 5.78 4.79 2.60
C ASN A 897 6.70 4.63 3.82
N TRP A 898 7.06 5.76 4.43
CA TRP A 898 7.84 5.90 5.66
C TRP A 898 7.20 6.98 6.53
N GLY A 899 7.48 6.95 7.84
CA GLY A 899 7.09 8.04 8.73
C GLY A 899 7.84 9.33 8.41
N CYS A 900 7.11 10.40 8.09
CA CYS A 900 7.63 11.77 8.21
C CYS A 900 8.07 12.04 9.66
N ASP A 901 8.95 13.01 9.91
CA ASP A 901 9.18 13.49 11.29
C ASP A 901 8.98 15.02 11.39
N PRO A 902 7.95 15.47 12.13
CA PRO A 902 6.89 14.67 12.78
C PRO A 902 5.80 14.22 11.78
N ASN A 903 5.36 12.95 11.86
CA ASN A 903 4.25 12.43 11.05
C ASN A 903 2.87 12.86 11.58
N VAL A 904 2.72 14.15 11.87
CA VAL A 904 1.55 14.74 12.52
C VAL A 904 1.12 15.95 11.69
N PHE A 905 -0.18 16.17 11.54
CA PHE A 905 -0.70 17.34 10.84
C PHE A 905 -0.58 18.59 11.73
N PRO A 906 -0.37 19.79 11.17
CA PRO A 906 -0.06 20.07 9.77
C PRO A 906 1.39 19.81 9.39
N MET A 907 2.31 19.63 10.33
CA MET A 907 3.75 19.52 10.07
C MET A 907 4.13 18.53 8.95
N ARG A 908 3.41 17.39 8.82
CA ARG A 908 3.59 16.39 7.75
C ARG A 908 3.45 16.95 6.32
N HIS A 909 2.82 18.11 6.16
CA HIS A 909 2.82 18.92 4.94
C HIS A 909 4.23 19.16 4.38
N GLY A 910 5.23 19.31 5.25
CA GLY A 910 6.62 19.52 4.85
C GLY A 910 7.25 18.31 4.16
N CYS A 911 6.77 17.11 4.46
CA CYS A 911 7.17 15.89 3.74
C CYS A 911 6.40 15.74 2.41
N LEU A 912 5.11 16.13 2.34
CA LEU A 912 4.35 16.16 1.08
C LEU A 912 5.00 17.09 0.05
N VAL A 913 5.33 18.33 0.45
CA VAL A 913 6.00 19.27 -0.46
C VAL A 913 7.45 18.85 -0.70
N GLY A 914 8.15 18.42 0.36
CA GLY A 914 9.57 18.10 0.28
C GLY A 914 9.92 16.90 -0.60
N ILE A 915 9.04 15.90 -0.75
CA ILE A 915 9.31 14.77 -1.65
C ILE A 915 9.28 15.17 -3.13
N GLN A 916 8.50 16.19 -3.52
CA GLN A 916 8.50 16.75 -4.88
C GLN A 916 9.72 17.66 -5.17
N VAL A 917 10.52 17.96 -4.14
CA VAL A 917 11.61 18.95 -4.17
C VAL A 917 13.00 18.31 -4.09
N ILE A 918 13.10 17.13 -3.47
CA ILE A 918 14.38 16.44 -3.27
C ILE A 918 14.77 15.61 -4.51
N PRO A 919 16.02 15.70 -5.02
CA PRO A 919 17.08 16.66 -4.68
C PRO A 919 16.95 18.00 -5.43
N ILE A 920 17.31 19.10 -4.78
CA ILE A 920 17.38 20.42 -5.44
C ILE A 920 18.61 20.46 -6.38
N THR A 921 18.36 20.58 -7.69
CA THR A 921 19.37 20.58 -8.75
C THR A 921 19.12 21.71 -9.76
N ALA A 922 20.02 21.88 -10.76
CA ALA A 922 19.83 22.84 -11.84
C ALA A 922 18.62 22.55 -12.77
N ALA A 923 17.94 21.42 -12.59
CA ALA A 923 16.68 21.12 -13.27
C ALA A 923 15.45 21.57 -12.47
N SER A 924 15.57 21.82 -11.15
CA SER A 924 14.41 22.00 -10.27
C SER A 924 13.51 23.18 -10.67
N LYS A 925 14.05 24.24 -11.27
CA LYS A 925 13.25 25.35 -11.85
C LYS A 925 12.19 24.94 -12.87
N TYR A 926 12.33 23.77 -13.50
CA TYR A 926 11.37 23.29 -14.49
C TYR A 926 10.03 22.87 -13.86
N TRP A 927 9.98 22.55 -12.56
CA TRP A 927 8.73 22.27 -11.83
C TRP A 927 8.53 23.10 -10.57
N MET A 928 9.60 23.56 -9.92
CA MET A 928 9.58 24.49 -8.77
C MET A 928 9.57 25.95 -9.23
N ASP A 929 8.44 26.39 -9.78
CA ASP A 929 8.23 27.75 -10.28
C ASP A 929 7.15 28.52 -9.51
N LYS A 930 6.97 29.81 -9.84
CA LYS A 930 6.07 30.74 -9.16
C LYS A 930 4.59 30.32 -9.16
N ASP A 931 4.13 29.64 -10.22
CA ASP A 931 2.72 29.22 -10.33
C ASP A 931 2.44 28.05 -9.37
N TRP A 932 3.33 27.06 -9.25
CA TRP A 932 3.18 26.06 -8.19
C TRP A 932 3.40 26.64 -6.79
N ALA A 933 4.43 27.49 -6.60
CA ALA A 933 4.75 28.11 -5.32
C ALA A 933 3.55 28.83 -4.68
N LYS A 934 2.71 29.48 -5.50
CA LYS A 934 1.43 30.11 -5.14
C LYS A 934 0.45 29.15 -4.46
N HIS A 935 0.30 27.93 -4.98
CA HIS A 935 -0.68 26.94 -4.48
C HIS A 935 -0.22 26.22 -3.21
N ILE A 936 1.08 26.13 -2.96
CA ILE A 936 1.62 25.49 -1.74
C ILE A 936 1.88 26.46 -0.57
N LEU A 937 1.64 27.78 -0.71
CA LEU A 937 1.90 28.76 0.36
C LEU A 937 1.22 28.38 1.68
N LYS A 938 -0.09 28.08 1.63
CA LYS A 938 -0.89 27.67 2.80
C LYS A 938 -0.35 26.37 3.41
N THR A 939 -0.07 25.39 2.55
CA THR A 939 0.47 24.08 2.93
C THR A 939 1.80 24.20 3.67
N CYS A 940 2.72 25.01 3.13
CA CYS A 940 4.05 25.23 3.68
C CYS A 940 4.01 26.09 4.95
N ASP A 941 3.20 27.15 4.99
CA ASP A 941 3.01 27.94 6.20
C ASP A 941 2.45 27.07 7.34
N TYR A 942 1.43 26.27 7.07
CA TYR A 942 0.89 25.33 8.06
C TYR A 942 1.94 24.28 8.48
N ALA A 943 2.81 23.82 7.58
CA ALA A 943 3.92 22.93 7.91
C ALA A 943 4.93 23.57 8.90
N ILE A 944 5.20 24.86 8.70
CA ILE A 944 6.26 25.65 9.35
C ILE A 944 5.78 26.26 10.68
N ASN A 945 4.52 26.71 10.71
CA ASN A 945 3.83 27.44 11.75
C ASN A 945 2.49 26.72 12.05
N PRO A 946 2.51 25.55 12.73
CA PRO A 946 1.33 24.70 12.86
C PRO A 946 0.12 25.37 13.49
N ASN A 947 0.35 26.41 14.31
CA ASN A 947 -0.67 27.25 14.94
C ASN A 947 -1.47 28.13 13.96
N HIS A 948 -1.12 28.18 12.67
CA HIS A 948 -1.89 28.86 11.63
C HIS A 948 -2.98 27.97 11.00
N ALA A 949 -2.93 26.66 11.20
CA ALA A 949 -4.00 25.75 10.78
C ALA A 949 -5.26 25.97 11.62
N GLN A 950 -6.43 26.08 10.99
CA GLN A 950 -7.70 26.35 11.69
C GLN A 950 -8.06 25.25 12.69
N GLU A 951 -7.60 24.04 12.40
CA GLU A 951 -7.80 22.82 13.14
C GLU A 951 -6.63 22.46 14.07
N TYR A 952 -5.67 23.38 14.30
CA TYR A 952 -4.58 23.19 15.26
C TYR A 952 -5.09 22.63 16.60
N GLY A 953 -6.20 23.17 17.11
CA GLY A 953 -6.87 22.71 18.33
C GLY A 953 -7.61 21.37 18.25
N LYS A 954 -7.63 20.69 17.10
CA LYS A 954 -8.10 19.29 16.96
C LYS A 954 -6.99 18.27 17.22
N THR A 955 -5.72 18.71 17.24
CA THR A 955 -4.55 17.84 17.45
C THR A 955 -4.16 17.81 18.92
N ASN A 956 -3.71 16.66 19.43
CA ASN A 956 -3.24 16.57 20.81
C ASN A 956 -2.01 17.48 20.99
N PRO A 957 -1.95 18.38 21.99
CA PRO A 957 -0.80 19.27 22.18
C PRO A 957 0.55 18.55 22.36
N GLY A 958 0.55 17.29 22.84
CA GLY A 958 1.76 16.47 22.96
C GLY A 958 2.27 15.85 21.64
N ASP A 959 1.43 15.77 20.61
CA ASP A 959 1.84 15.32 19.27
C ASP A 959 2.48 16.46 18.46
N MET A 960 2.33 17.71 18.91
CA MET A 960 2.82 18.91 18.23
C MET A 960 4.31 19.12 18.49
N LYS A 961 5.10 19.08 17.42
CA LYS A 961 6.56 19.27 17.45
C LYS A 961 6.96 20.38 16.47
N GLN A 962 8.24 20.72 16.41
CA GLN A 962 8.74 21.51 15.28
C GLN A 962 8.97 20.60 14.08
N LEU A 963 8.60 21.06 12.88
CA LEU A 963 8.97 20.39 11.64
C LEU A 963 10.49 20.26 11.55
N THR A 964 11.00 19.05 11.32
CA THR A 964 12.43 18.81 11.27
C THR A 964 13.11 19.62 10.15
N THR A 965 14.34 20.05 10.44
CA THR A 965 15.04 21.13 9.74
C THR A 965 15.11 20.94 8.22
N GLY A 966 15.31 19.70 7.75
CA GLY A 966 15.38 19.38 6.32
C GLY A 966 14.06 19.55 5.58
N TRP A 967 12.94 19.03 6.12
CA TRP A 967 11.63 19.21 5.48
C TRP A 967 11.18 20.68 5.53
N LYS A 968 11.50 21.40 6.62
CA LYS A 968 11.28 22.85 6.73
C LYS A 968 12.09 23.63 5.69
N ALA A 969 13.34 23.24 5.41
CA ALA A 969 14.14 23.86 4.35
C ALA A 969 13.52 23.69 2.95
N PHE A 970 12.88 22.54 2.66
CA PHE A 970 12.19 22.33 1.39
C PHE A 970 10.91 23.16 1.24
N CYS A 971 10.08 23.29 2.29
CA CYS A 971 8.96 24.24 2.27
C CYS A 971 9.43 25.67 1.96
N HIS A 972 10.48 26.12 2.62
CA HIS A 972 11.09 27.42 2.36
C HIS A 972 11.60 27.54 0.91
N ALA A 973 12.35 26.57 0.40
CA ALA A 973 12.86 26.58 -0.97
C ALA A 973 11.75 26.55 -2.03
N ALA A 974 10.68 25.79 -1.81
CA ALA A 974 9.56 25.67 -2.73
C ALA A 974 8.68 26.94 -2.80
N MET A 975 8.58 27.71 -1.71
CA MET A 975 7.92 29.02 -1.71
C MET A 975 8.79 30.15 -2.28
N ALA A 976 10.13 30.00 -2.30
CA ALA A 976 11.06 31.06 -2.70
C ALA A 976 10.80 31.69 -4.09
N PRO A 977 10.30 30.98 -5.12
CA PRO A 977 9.95 31.58 -6.42
C PRO A 977 8.73 32.52 -6.40
N TYR A 978 7.93 32.54 -5.33
CA TYR A 978 6.68 33.30 -5.28
C TYR A 978 6.90 34.82 -5.22
N ASP A 979 7.67 35.30 -4.24
CA ASP A 979 8.05 36.71 -4.09
C ASP A 979 9.37 36.89 -3.31
N THR A 980 9.87 38.13 -3.26
CA THR A 980 11.12 38.51 -2.59
C THR A 980 11.08 38.28 -1.06
N ALA A 981 9.92 38.32 -0.41
CA ALA A 981 9.80 38.07 1.03
C ALA A 981 9.97 36.58 1.33
N HIS A 982 9.34 35.71 0.54
CA HIS A 982 9.51 34.25 0.64
C HIS A 982 10.94 33.83 0.26
N GLN A 983 11.52 34.42 -0.78
CA GLN A 983 12.93 34.25 -1.13
C GLN A 983 13.87 34.62 0.03
N THR A 984 13.65 35.79 0.65
CA THR A 984 14.46 36.29 1.79
C THR A 984 14.29 35.40 3.03
N ALA A 985 13.07 34.97 3.34
CA ALA A 985 12.79 34.04 4.44
C ALA A 985 13.49 32.69 4.21
N ALA A 986 13.43 32.15 3.00
CA ALA A 986 14.08 30.90 2.64
C ALA A 986 15.61 30.98 2.74
N ALA A 987 16.20 32.05 2.19
CA ALA A 987 17.63 32.30 2.29
C ALA A 987 18.09 32.42 3.75
N ASN A 988 17.37 33.19 4.58
CA ASN A 988 17.68 33.37 6.00
C ASN A 988 17.53 32.07 6.81
N TYR A 989 16.61 31.19 6.44
CA TYR A 989 16.50 29.86 7.07
C TYR A 989 17.65 28.94 6.67
N VAL A 990 17.87 28.79 5.36
CA VAL A 990 18.84 27.85 4.79
C VAL A 990 20.27 28.24 5.16
N LYS A 991 20.65 29.52 5.07
CA LYS A 991 22.04 29.95 5.35
C LYS A 991 22.50 29.72 6.79
N ASN A 992 21.56 29.61 7.73
CA ASN A 992 21.80 29.34 9.15
C ASN A 992 21.67 27.84 9.52
N THR A 993 21.25 26.99 8.59
CA THR A 993 21.08 25.55 8.78
C THR A 993 22.42 24.81 8.64
N ASN A 994 22.64 23.74 9.42
CA ASN A 994 23.77 22.83 9.24
C ASN A 994 23.45 21.79 8.14
N SER A 995 24.39 21.46 7.25
CA SER A 995 24.10 20.54 6.14
C SER A 995 23.63 19.15 6.61
N ARG A 996 24.11 18.70 7.78
CA ARG A 996 23.70 17.42 8.41
C ARG A 996 22.29 17.45 9.02
N GLN A 997 21.64 18.61 9.06
CA GLN A 997 20.24 18.78 9.46
C GLN A 997 19.30 18.89 8.24
N LEU A 998 19.84 19.04 7.02
CA LEU A 998 19.06 18.92 5.79
C LEU A 998 18.75 17.45 5.48
N VAL A 999 17.74 17.19 4.66
CA VAL A 999 17.48 15.82 4.19
C VAL A 999 18.63 15.38 3.28
N GLY A 1000 19.25 14.24 3.60
CA GLY A 1000 20.43 13.74 2.90
C GLY A 1000 20.24 13.67 1.37
N GLY A 1001 21.22 14.18 0.64
CA GLY A 1001 21.15 14.48 -0.80
C GLY A 1001 21.11 15.98 -1.12
N THR A 1002 20.86 16.84 -0.12
CA THR A 1002 20.77 18.31 -0.28
C THR A 1002 21.86 19.03 0.53
N GLY A 1003 22.45 20.09 -0.04
CA GLY A 1003 23.40 20.97 0.64
C GLY A 1003 22.85 22.37 0.92
N VAL A 1004 23.53 23.13 1.79
CA VAL A 1004 23.24 24.56 1.99
C VAL A 1004 23.58 25.34 0.71
N ALA A 1005 24.72 25.05 0.09
CA ALA A 1005 25.19 25.75 -1.10
C ALA A 1005 24.32 25.46 -2.33
N SER A 1006 23.81 24.24 -2.49
CA SER A 1006 22.89 23.90 -3.59
C SER A 1006 21.54 24.58 -3.45
N THR A 1007 21.08 24.75 -2.21
CA THR A 1007 19.77 25.35 -1.92
C THR A 1007 19.82 26.87 -2.00
N LEU A 1008 20.87 27.52 -1.48
CA LEU A 1008 21.09 28.95 -1.66
C LEU A 1008 21.31 29.33 -3.14
N LEU A 1009 22.00 28.48 -3.92
CA LEU A 1009 22.14 28.70 -5.36
C LEU A 1009 20.76 28.77 -6.04
N PHE A 1010 19.87 27.82 -5.75
CA PHE A 1010 18.50 27.83 -6.28
C PHE A 1010 17.73 29.10 -5.88
N ILE A 1011 17.74 29.43 -4.58
CA ILE A 1011 17.03 30.59 -4.02
C ILE A 1011 17.54 31.91 -4.62
N TYR A 1012 18.86 32.10 -4.77
CA TYR A 1012 19.44 33.39 -5.20
C TYR A 1012 19.58 33.56 -6.71
N ALA A 1013 19.70 32.48 -7.48
CA ALA A 1013 19.79 32.57 -8.94
C ALA A 1013 18.42 32.75 -9.61
N HIS A 1014 17.32 32.40 -8.91
CA HIS A 1014 16.02 32.15 -9.51
C HIS A 1014 16.08 31.02 -10.58
N THR A 1015 16.91 29.99 -10.36
CA THR A 1015 17.17 28.85 -11.28
C THR A 1015 17.48 27.54 -10.58
#